data_AF-A0A1J5HPC2-F1
#
_entry.id   AF-A0A1J5HPC2-F1
#
_cell.length_a   1.000
_cell.length_b   1.000
_cell.length_c   1.000
_cell.angle_alpha   90.00
_cell.angle_beta   90.00
_cell.angle_gamma   90.00
#
_symmetry.space_group_name_H-M   'P 1'
#
loop_
_entity.id
_entity.type
_entity.pdbx_description
1 polymer ?
#
loop_
_entity_poly.entity_id
_entity_poly.type
_entity_poly.pdbx_seq_one_letter_code
_entity_poly.pdbx_strand_id
1 'polypeptide(L)'
;MENNIHRKKDSARLFWDSKPKRAANPKDIEFQTAEVVIPNPGKAGQLPISFRDNLIGEDELDKQKMNRLIWGDNLLAMQALLAQGYEGKINLIYIDPPFDSKADYSHKIKLLSSVIPAEAGIQNIEITKEPSVIERLAYKDTWAGGTDSYLDMLYPRLQLMKRLLAPDGSIYVHLDWHKGHYVKVMIDEIFGKENFVNEIVWAYSTQGRPENKFARKHDTIFVYSRNPEKHIFNVELVKIPYSKEYIQSHFRDKDENGKVCRKRLDAGKWRTYYPDEGMIPNDVWSDIYYENPMSKVKTNYDTQKPEALLERIINASCLENGLIADFFSGSGTTISVAEKLNRRWIGCELGKVGIQVARGRLVEQESKPFLIENIGNYQREMIYLGGGRIYEMQKIILKLYGAEPMANRKDLGVRLPAPRRLDTIYFVYAIQCDDDSVYIGQTSDLLRRWEEHCEGKARWTAAHKPVEVIYHEEFNTREEAEDREKWLKTGFGRKWIKRELKAGRLNKWDEKAARRAGMDHDFDASRPAPQAGRELVYCGYPDRPVAAHKVEDLAMEAQTLDGAGYKRLVILAWDYEYNYDELLQTRLKAAGKDIKTEIISRQIPPDIYEYLKKARNEEEIEKLAEKIKFFEKPYLKVKKPEVKGNTVSVGIDNYVLYDFPLGSGKKADESREELIHLVKDNFAILIDYWAIDWDYDGIVFKSQWQDFRGNGRKAKIVATKKEHTYLPAEASAQAGEKNGKHTIAMRVVDIFGNDATAIIEVKI
;
A
#
# COMPACT_ATOMS: atom_id res chain seq x y z
N MET A 1 -47.55 -4.21 48.71
CA MET A 1 -46.28 -4.87 48.38
C MET A 1 -45.40 -3.82 47.71
N GLU A 2 -44.50 -3.21 48.47
CA GLU A 2 -43.52 -2.26 47.92
C GLU A 2 -42.37 -3.04 47.29
N ASN A 3 -42.23 -2.95 45.97
CA ASN A 3 -41.10 -3.49 45.23
C ASN A 3 -39.87 -2.62 45.48
N ASN A 4 -39.11 -2.98 46.52
CA ASN A 4 -37.80 -2.40 46.83
C ASN A 4 -36.77 -2.87 45.79
N ILE A 5 -36.82 -2.28 44.58
CA ILE A 5 -35.79 -2.52 43.54
C ILE A 5 -34.56 -1.72 43.94
N HIS A 6 -33.65 -2.35 44.70
CA HIS A 6 -32.30 -1.81 44.88
C HIS A 6 -31.57 -1.76 43.53
N ARG A 7 -31.52 -0.57 42.92
CA ARG A 7 -30.70 -0.34 41.72
C ARG A 7 -29.23 -0.56 42.08
N LYS A 8 -28.58 -1.49 41.39
CA LYS A 8 -27.13 -1.71 41.52
C LYS A 8 -26.42 -0.41 41.13
N LYS A 9 -25.58 0.12 42.03
CA LYS A 9 -24.77 1.31 41.78
C LYS A 9 -23.90 1.10 40.53
N ASP A 10 -23.76 2.13 39.70
CA ASP A 10 -22.95 2.13 38.47
C ASP A 10 -23.29 0.99 37.49
N SER A 11 -24.58 0.76 37.21
CA SER A 11 -25.04 -0.31 36.33
C SER A 11 -25.04 0.01 34.82
N ALA A 12 -24.86 1.27 34.42
CA ALA A 12 -24.90 1.67 33.01
C ALA A 12 -23.71 1.11 32.21
N ARG A 13 -23.97 0.52 31.04
CA ARG A 13 -22.96 -0.10 30.16
C ARG A 13 -23.28 0.16 28.69
N LEU A 14 -22.23 0.23 27.87
CA LEU A 14 -22.36 0.23 26.41
C LEU A 14 -22.38 -1.23 25.92
N PHE A 15 -23.38 -1.58 25.12
CA PHE A 15 -23.56 -2.92 24.56
C PHE A 15 -23.73 -2.83 23.04
N TRP A 16 -23.18 -3.82 22.33
CA TRP A 16 -23.40 -4.08 20.91
C TRP A 16 -23.21 -5.60 20.68
N ASP A 17 -23.77 -6.14 19.60
CA ASP A 17 -23.99 -7.59 19.46
C ASP A 17 -22.70 -8.42 19.39
N SER A 18 -21.67 -7.89 18.73
CA SER A 18 -20.38 -8.54 18.49
C SER A 18 -19.34 -8.30 19.61
N LYS A 19 -19.70 -7.57 20.67
CA LYS A 19 -18.76 -7.16 21.72
C LYS A 19 -17.98 -8.35 22.30
N PRO A 20 -16.63 -8.34 22.21
CA PRO A 20 -15.81 -9.42 22.73
C PRO A 20 -15.98 -9.60 24.25
N LYS A 21 -16.20 -10.85 24.70
CA LYS A 21 -16.33 -11.17 26.13
C LYS A 21 -14.99 -11.17 26.89
N ARG A 22 -13.86 -11.28 26.17
CA ARG A 22 -12.52 -11.33 26.74
C ARG A 22 -11.56 -10.54 25.86
N ALA A 23 -10.53 -9.99 26.49
CA ALA A 23 -9.43 -9.36 25.77
C ALA A 23 -8.67 -10.38 24.92
N ALA A 24 -8.09 -9.90 23.82
CA ALA A 24 -7.25 -10.72 22.97
C ALA A 24 -6.01 -11.21 23.75
N ASN A 25 -5.68 -12.50 23.61
CA ASN A 25 -4.50 -13.07 24.25
C ASN A 25 -3.22 -12.63 23.49
N PRO A 26 -2.07 -12.51 24.17
CA PRO A 26 -0.78 -12.41 23.48
C PRO A 26 -0.62 -13.59 22.53
N LYS A 27 -0.05 -13.32 21.36
CA LYS A 27 0.34 -14.35 20.41
C LYS A 27 1.86 -14.29 20.31
N ASP A 28 2.51 -15.44 20.38
CA ASP A 28 3.95 -15.55 20.15
C ASP A 28 4.23 -15.43 18.65
N ILE A 29 4.22 -14.19 18.19
CA ILE A 29 4.53 -13.79 16.83
C ILE A 29 5.84 -13.00 16.94
N GLU A 30 6.95 -13.59 16.53
CA GLU A 30 8.17 -12.80 16.39
C GLU A 30 8.14 -11.99 15.08
N PHE A 31 8.62 -10.75 15.16
CA PHE A 31 8.73 -9.85 14.02
C PHE A 31 9.89 -10.25 13.13
N GLN A 32 9.68 -10.19 11.82
CA GLN A 32 10.75 -10.27 10.84
C GLN A 32 11.37 -8.89 10.66
N THR A 33 12.67 -8.77 10.91
CA THR A 33 13.41 -7.55 10.60
C THR A 33 13.61 -7.47 9.09
N ALA A 34 12.89 -6.55 8.44
CA ALA A 34 12.97 -6.35 7.00
C ALA A 34 14.17 -5.46 6.62
N GLU A 35 14.52 -4.52 7.49
CA GLU A 35 15.60 -3.56 7.28
C GLU A 35 16.09 -2.98 8.60
N VAL A 36 17.41 -2.79 8.71
CA VAL A 36 18.01 -1.88 9.69
C VAL A 36 18.30 -0.57 8.96
N VAL A 37 17.60 0.50 9.34
CA VAL A 37 17.84 1.82 8.75
C VAL A 37 18.95 2.51 9.52
N ILE A 38 19.97 2.97 8.81
CA ILE A 38 21.07 3.77 9.37
C ILE A 38 21.02 5.15 8.71
N PRO A 39 20.17 6.07 9.21
CA PRO A 39 20.26 7.46 8.82
C PRO A 39 21.61 7.99 9.32
N ASN A 40 22.33 8.76 8.50
CA ASN A 40 23.63 9.38 8.83
C ASN A 40 24.91 8.52 8.69
N PRO A 41 25.23 8.00 7.47
CA PRO A 41 26.54 7.38 7.21
C PRO A 41 27.73 8.35 7.30
N GLY A 42 27.49 9.66 7.10
CA GLY A 42 28.56 10.68 7.09
C GLY A 42 29.20 10.95 8.47
N LYS A 43 28.54 10.56 9.57
CA LYS A 43 29.07 10.60 10.94
C LYS A 43 29.29 9.21 11.52
N ALA A 44 29.49 8.19 10.67
CA ALA A 44 29.72 6.80 11.08
C ALA A 44 31.00 6.57 11.91
N GLY A 45 31.62 7.61 12.47
CA GLY A 45 32.65 7.54 13.52
C GLY A 45 32.12 7.24 14.92
N GLN A 46 30.80 7.33 15.17
CA GLN A 46 30.18 7.19 16.50
C GLN A 46 29.04 6.16 16.55
N LEU A 47 29.05 5.15 15.68
CA LEU A 47 28.28 3.95 15.99
C LEU A 47 28.89 3.34 17.26
N PRO A 48 28.09 3.04 18.31
CA PRO A 48 28.59 2.37 19.51
C PRO A 48 29.44 1.16 19.09
N ILE A 49 30.49 0.81 19.82
CA ILE A 49 31.37 -0.32 19.48
C ILE A 49 30.55 -1.63 19.31
N SER A 50 29.41 -1.75 20.00
CA SER A 50 28.43 -2.83 19.81
C SER A 50 27.80 -2.91 18.41
N PHE A 51 27.83 -1.83 17.62
CA PHE A 51 27.39 -1.78 16.22
C PHE A 51 28.51 -2.05 15.22
N ARG A 52 29.78 -1.98 15.64
CA ARG A 52 30.96 -2.15 14.78
C ARG A 52 31.58 -3.55 14.91
N ASP A 53 31.77 -4.02 16.14
CA ASP A 53 32.53 -5.26 16.40
C ASP A 53 31.65 -6.51 16.47
N ASN A 54 30.35 -6.34 16.72
CA ASN A 54 29.36 -7.41 16.76
C ASN A 54 28.21 -7.08 15.81
N LEU A 55 28.40 -7.13 14.49
CA LEU A 55 27.28 -7.27 13.54
C LEU A 55 26.75 -8.72 13.56
N ILE A 56 26.32 -9.13 14.77
CA ILE A 56 25.16 -9.96 15.12
C ILE A 56 24.90 -11.14 14.19
N GLY A 57 25.51 -12.30 14.48
CA GLY A 57 24.74 -13.55 14.38
C GLY A 57 23.52 -13.45 15.31
N GLU A 58 22.44 -14.20 15.07
CA GLU A 58 21.09 -14.06 15.66
C GLU A 58 20.95 -13.62 17.15
N ASP A 59 22.00 -13.73 17.97
CA ASP A 59 21.96 -13.62 19.42
C ASP A 59 22.09 -12.23 20.08
N GLU A 60 22.36 -11.09 19.41
CA GLU A 60 22.46 -9.78 20.14
C GLU A 60 21.91 -8.54 19.41
N LEU A 61 20.79 -8.62 18.69
CA LEU A 61 20.02 -7.42 18.34
C LEU A 61 19.05 -7.09 19.48
N ASP A 62 19.41 -6.15 20.35
CA ASP A 62 18.53 -5.72 21.45
C ASP A 62 17.37 -4.88 20.90
N LYS A 63 16.35 -5.58 20.36
CA LYS A 63 15.09 -5.01 19.89
C LYS A 63 14.41 -4.17 20.97
N GLN A 64 14.67 -4.47 22.26
CA GLN A 64 14.14 -3.68 23.37
C GLN A 64 14.86 -2.36 23.58
N LYS A 65 15.99 -2.07 22.92
CA LYS A 65 16.69 -0.77 22.99
C LYS A 65 16.55 0.07 21.73
N MET A 66 16.15 -0.53 20.62
CA MET A 66 16.00 0.18 19.33
C MET A 66 14.61 0.80 19.16
N ASN A 67 14.56 1.83 18.33
CA ASN A 67 13.31 2.37 17.80
C ASN A 67 12.78 1.45 16.69
N ARG A 68 11.46 1.31 16.60
CA ARG A 68 10.82 0.27 15.78
C ARG A 68 9.66 0.83 14.97
N LEU A 69 9.71 0.67 13.65
CA LEU A 69 8.63 0.98 12.73
C LEU A 69 8.07 -0.33 12.17
N ILE A 70 6.86 -0.67 12.58
CA ILE A 70 6.25 -1.97 12.33
C ILE A 70 5.21 -1.82 11.21
N TRP A 71 5.39 -2.59 10.15
CA TRP A 71 4.42 -2.72 9.07
C TRP A 71 3.49 -3.91 9.33
N GLY A 72 2.18 -3.63 9.40
CA GLY A 72 1.14 -4.64 9.49
C GLY A 72 -0.04 -4.23 10.38
N ASP A 73 -0.93 -5.19 10.66
CA ASP A 73 -2.08 -4.94 11.53
C ASP A 73 -1.65 -4.69 12.98
N ASN A 74 -2.07 -3.55 13.52
CA ASN A 74 -1.69 -3.09 14.85
C ASN A 74 -2.21 -3.95 16.01
N LEU A 75 -3.31 -4.71 15.85
CA LEU A 75 -3.76 -5.65 16.87
C LEU A 75 -2.72 -6.78 17.04
N LEU A 76 -2.25 -7.32 15.92
CA LEU A 76 -1.24 -8.37 15.89
C LEU A 76 0.13 -7.83 16.34
N ALA A 77 0.46 -6.58 15.99
CA ALA A 77 1.65 -5.88 16.48
C ALA A 77 1.68 -5.85 18.01
N MET A 78 0.58 -5.41 18.63
CA MET A 78 0.49 -5.30 20.08
C MET A 78 0.51 -6.66 20.78
N GLN A 79 -0.09 -7.70 20.18
CA GLN A 79 0.01 -9.07 20.70
C GLN A 79 1.46 -9.58 20.70
N ALA A 80 2.20 -9.33 19.62
CA ALA A 80 3.61 -9.66 19.48
C ALA A 80 4.49 -8.89 20.49
N LEU A 81 4.23 -7.59 20.67
CA LEU A 81 4.94 -6.76 21.66
C LEU A 81 4.72 -7.29 23.09
N LEU A 82 3.50 -7.70 23.44
CA LEU A 82 3.22 -8.31 24.74
C LEU A 82 4.02 -9.61 24.94
N ALA A 83 4.08 -10.47 23.92
CA ALA A 83 4.88 -11.70 23.96
C ALA A 83 6.39 -11.41 24.12
N GLN A 84 6.88 -10.30 23.57
CA GLN A 84 8.27 -9.83 23.70
C GLN A 84 8.56 -9.07 25.00
N GLY A 85 7.63 -9.07 25.96
CA GLY A 85 7.84 -8.50 27.29
C GLY A 85 7.61 -6.99 27.41
N TYR A 86 6.89 -6.37 26.46
CA TYR A 86 6.54 -4.93 26.55
C TYR A 86 5.33 -4.64 27.46
N GLU A 87 4.77 -5.65 28.14
CA GLU A 87 3.70 -5.43 29.12
C GLU A 87 4.18 -4.47 30.23
N GLY A 88 3.45 -3.38 30.44
CA GLY A 88 3.79 -2.37 31.43
C GLY A 88 5.04 -1.54 31.13
N LYS A 89 5.46 -1.37 29.86
CA LYS A 89 6.72 -0.68 29.49
C LYS A 89 6.56 0.64 28.74
N ILE A 90 5.38 0.93 28.20
CA ILE A 90 5.18 2.13 27.35
C ILE A 90 4.72 3.31 28.20
N ASN A 91 5.47 4.41 28.22
CA ASN A 91 5.15 5.58 29.04
C ASN A 91 4.05 6.46 28.41
N LEU A 92 3.95 6.47 27.09
CA LEU A 92 2.93 7.26 26.39
C LEU A 92 2.43 6.53 25.15
N ILE A 93 1.11 6.46 25.01
CA ILE A 93 0.46 6.03 23.78
C ILE A 93 -0.33 7.21 23.21
N TYR A 94 -0.08 7.57 21.96
CA TYR A 94 -0.95 8.46 21.20
C TYR A 94 -1.59 7.65 20.07
N ILE A 95 -2.91 7.82 19.88
CA ILE A 95 -3.61 7.22 18.75
C ILE A 95 -4.54 8.22 18.08
N ASP A 96 -4.58 8.16 16.76
CA ASP A 96 -5.47 8.90 15.87
C ASP A 96 -6.15 7.89 14.94
N PRO A 97 -7.07 7.05 15.47
CA PRO A 97 -7.76 6.05 14.67
C PRO A 97 -8.59 6.71 13.55
N PRO A 98 -8.88 5.98 12.45
CA PRO A 98 -9.62 6.54 11.33
C PRO A 98 -10.99 7.10 11.77
N PHE A 99 -11.37 8.27 11.27
CA PHE A 99 -12.65 8.90 11.56
C PHE A 99 -13.80 8.26 10.75
N ASP A 100 -15.01 8.15 11.33
CA ASP A 100 -16.25 7.71 10.65
C ASP A 100 -16.79 8.74 9.67
N SER A 101 -15.93 9.11 8.73
CA SER A 101 -16.18 10.10 7.70
C SER A 101 -16.64 9.46 6.39
N LYS A 102 -16.63 8.12 6.29
CA LYS A 102 -16.82 7.36 5.03
C LYS A 102 -15.92 7.85 3.88
N ALA A 103 -14.76 8.44 4.21
CA ALA A 103 -13.87 9.06 3.24
C ALA A 103 -13.20 8.01 2.33
N ASP A 104 -12.88 8.42 1.10
CA ASP A 104 -12.06 7.63 0.18
C ASP A 104 -10.60 7.66 0.65
N TYR A 105 -10.07 6.50 1.08
CA TYR A 105 -8.70 6.32 1.56
C TYR A 105 -7.72 6.02 0.41
N SER A 106 -8.07 6.40 -0.82
CA SER A 106 -7.15 6.33 -1.96
C SER A 106 -5.95 7.26 -1.75
N HIS A 107 -4.75 6.76 -2.00
CA HIS A 107 -3.53 7.54 -1.83
C HIS A 107 -3.24 8.34 -3.10
N LYS A 108 -3.18 9.67 -2.97
CA LYS A 108 -2.84 10.58 -4.06
C LYS A 108 -1.34 10.82 -4.13
N ILE A 109 -0.72 10.31 -5.18
CA ILE A 109 0.69 10.53 -5.51
C ILE A 109 0.77 11.73 -6.45
N LYS A 110 1.62 12.70 -6.15
CA LYS A 110 1.82 13.89 -6.99
C LYS A 110 3.19 13.87 -7.63
N LEU A 111 3.23 13.80 -8.96
CA LEU A 111 4.42 14.07 -9.76
C LEU A 111 4.46 15.55 -10.11
N LEU A 112 5.45 16.27 -9.59
CA LEU A 112 5.60 17.70 -9.86
C LEU A 112 6.40 17.95 -11.14
N SER A 113 6.15 19.07 -11.79
CA SER A 113 6.94 19.50 -12.96
C SER A 113 8.43 19.62 -12.69
N SER A 114 8.86 19.79 -11.44
CA SER A 114 10.29 19.81 -11.05
C SER A 114 11.00 18.46 -11.20
N VAL A 115 10.25 17.35 -11.26
CA VAL A 115 10.78 16.00 -11.49
C VAL A 115 10.44 15.46 -12.88
N ILE A 116 9.65 16.20 -13.65
CA ILE A 116 9.28 15.87 -15.03
C ILE A 116 10.22 16.66 -15.96
N PRO A 117 10.85 16.04 -16.97
CA PRO A 117 11.66 16.77 -17.94
C PRO A 117 10.85 17.92 -18.59
N ALA A 118 11.41 19.13 -18.65
CA ALA A 118 10.72 20.30 -19.19
C ALA A 118 10.28 20.12 -20.65
N GLU A 119 10.99 19.27 -21.38
CA GLU A 119 10.73 18.88 -22.78
C GLU A 119 9.46 18.05 -22.95
N ALA A 120 8.95 17.42 -21.87
CA ALA A 120 7.73 16.60 -21.93
C ALA A 120 6.44 17.44 -22.04
N GLY A 121 6.48 18.75 -21.76
CA GLY A 121 5.32 19.65 -21.88
C GLY A 121 4.15 19.36 -20.92
N ILE A 122 4.30 18.38 -20.02
CA ILE A 122 3.26 17.93 -19.08
C ILE A 122 3.35 18.71 -17.76
N GLN A 123 2.21 19.18 -17.25
CA GLN A 123 2.09 19.81 -15.93
C GLN A 123 2.16 18.77 -14.80
N ASN A 124 1.93 19.18 -13.55
CA ASN A 124 1.88 18.25 -12.42
C ASN A 124 0.86 17.12 -12.68
N ILE A 125 1.26 15.86 -12.48
CA ILE A 125 0.37 14.70 -12.59
C ILE A 125 -0.07 14.28 -11.18
N GLU A 126 -1.38 14.14 -10.98
CA GLU A 126 -1.95 13.56 -9.76
C GLU A 126 -2.45 12.15 -10.07
N ILE A 127 -1.79 11.16 -9.47
CA ILE A 127 -2.07 9.74 -9.64
C ILE A 127 -2.79 9.25 -8.39
N THR A 128 -3.89 8.53 -8.56
CA THR A 128 -4.61 7.91 -7.46
C THR A 128 -4.27 6.43 -7.42
N LYS A 129 -3.52 6.01 -6.40
CA LYS A 129 -3.24 4.60 -6.11
C LYS A 129 -4.47 3.96 -5.48
N GLU A 130 -4.90 2.82 -6.02
CA GLU A 130 -5.93 2.03 -5.35
C GLU A 130 -5.41 1.54 -4.00
N PRO A 131 -6.20 1.66 -2.92
CA PRO A 131 -5.84 1.05 -1.66
C PRO A 131 -5.65 -0.46 -1.88
N SER A 132 -4.66 -1.01 -1.20
CA SER A 132 -4.47 -2.46 -1.12
C SER A 132 -5.74 -3.11 -0.58
N VAL A 133 -5.88 -4.41 -0.80
CA VAL A 133 -7.13 -5.07 -0.48
C VAL A 133 -7.32 -5.07 1.05
N ILE A 134 -6.24 -5.19 1.85
CA ILE A 134 -6.26 -5.08 3.33
C ILE A 134 -6.69 -3.71 3.82
N GLU A 135 -6.18 -2.65 3.19
CA GLU A 135 -6.63 -1.28 3.46
C GLU A 135 -8.11 -1.18 3.12
N ARG A 136 -8.55 -1.66 1.94
CA ARG A 136 -9.96 -1.67 1.54
C ARG A 136 -10.85 -2.43 2.50
N LEU A 137 -10.45 -3.60 3.00
CA LEU A 137 -11.23 -4.37 3.97
C LEU A 137 -11.25 -3.71 5.33
N ALA A 138 -10.09 -3.30 5.84
CA ALA A 138 -9.99 -2.60 7.12
C ALA A 138 -10.91 -1.37 7.11
N TYR A 139 -10.93 -0.59 6.02
CA TYR A 139 -11.84 0.53 5.89
C TYR A 139 -13.29 0.09 5.63
N LYS A 140 -13.56 -0.76 4.63
CA LYS A 140 -14.93 -1.15 4.24
C LYS A 140 -15.66 -1.91 5.34
N ASP A 141 -15.02 -2.85 6.04
CA ASP A 141 -15.65 -3.60 7.13
C ASP A 141 -15.86 -2.73 8.37
N THR A 142 -14.94 -1.79 8.63
CA THR A 142 -15.13 -0.77 9.69
C THR A 142 -16.37 0.08 9.41
N TRP A 143 -16.69 0.36 8.15
CA TRP A 143 -17.81 1.25 7.78
C TRP A 143 -19.10 0.52 7.39
N ALA A 144 -19.06 -0.76 7.03
CA ALA A 144 -20.23 -1.53 6.58
C ALA A 144 -21.19 -1.88 7.71
N GLY A 145 -20.67 -2.20 8.91
CA GLY A 145 -21.49 -2.45 10.11
C GLY A 145 -21.78 -1.21 10.95
N GLY A 146 -21.47 -0.01 10.42
CA GLY A 146 -21.72 1.25 11.12
C GLY A 146 -20.91 1.40 12.41
N THR A 147 -21.55 1.85 13.49
CA THR A 147 -20.88 2.09 14.77
C THR A 147 -20.25 0.81 15.33
N ASP A 148 -20.93 -0.32 15.26
CA ASP A 148 -20.52 -1.58 15.90
C ASP A 148 -19.18 -2.08 15.37
N SER A 149 -19.01 -2.07 14.04
CA SER A 149 -17.75 -2.42 13.38
C SER A 149 -16.57 -1.55 13.85
N TYR A 150 -16.82 -0.25 14.05
CA TYR A 150 -15.79 0.66 14.56
C TYR A 150 -15.41 0.34 16.01
N LEU A 151 -16.41 0.03 16.85
CA LEU A 151 -16.17 -0.38 18.24
C LEU A 151 -15.46 -1.74 18.30
N ASP A 152 -15.80 -2.70 17.43
CA ASP A 152 -15.12 -4.00 17.33
C ASP A 152 -13.66 -3.88 16.94
N MET A 153 -13.34 -2.92 16.07
CA MET A 153 -11.96 -2.63 15.71
C MET A 153 -11.19 -2.07 16.92
N LEU A 154 -11.75 -1.07 17.61
CA LEU A 154 -11.02 -0.30 18.62
C LEU A 154 -10.99 -0.98 20.00
N TYR A 155 -12.05 -1.69 20.40
CA TYR A 155 -12.17 -2.32 21.73
C TYR A 155 -11.01 -3.26 22.09
N PRO A 156 -10.68 -4.30 21.30
CA PRO A 156 -9.57 -5.19 21.62
C PRO A 156 -8.22 -4.45 21.59
N ARG A 157 -8.07 -3.45 20.73
CA ARG A 157 -6.85 -2.63 20.61
C ARG A 157 -6.60 -1.82 21.88
N LEU A 158 -7.62 -1.12 22.38
CA LEU A 158 -7.55 -0.35 23.62
C LEU A 158 -7.26 -1.24 24.83
N GLN A 159 -7.78 -2.47 24.87
CA GLN A 159 -7.45 -3.44 25.92
C GLN A 159 -5.96 -3.81 25.92
N LEU A 160 -5.37 -4.04 24.75
CA LEU A 160 -3.94 -4.32 24.63
C LEU A 160 -3.08 -3.10 24.94
N MET A 161 -3.46 -1.91 24.46
CA MET A 161 -2.79 -0.65 24.79
C MET A 161 -2.77 -0.42 26.31
N LYS A 162 -3.88 -0.67 27.00
CA LYS A 162 -3.93 -0.59 28.47
C LYS A 162 -2.83 -1.48 29.08
N ARG A 163 -2.69 -2.73 28.64
CA ARG A 163 -1.69 -3.68 29.15
C ARG A 163 -0.25 -3.24 28.85
N LEU A 164 0.00 -2.69 27.67
CA LEU A 164 1.32 -2.21 27.27
C LEU A 164 1.78 -0.96 28.06
N LEU A 165 0.84 -0.13 28.53
CA LEU A 165 1.17 1.07 29.30
C LEU A 165 1.86 0.76 30.63
N ALA A 166 2.95 1.48 30.87
CA ALA A 166 3.63 1.54 32.16
C ALA A 166 2.71 2.06 33.26
N PRO A 167 2.97 1.73 34.55
CA PRO A 167 2.12 2.18 35.65
C PRO A 167 1.96 3.71 35.75
N ASP A 168 2.96 4.47 35.34
CA ASP A 168 3.00 5.94 35.29
C ASP A 168 2.55 6.52 33.93
N GLY A 169 2.24 5.64 32.97
CA GLY A 169 2.00 6.01 31.59
C GLY A 169 0.60 6.56 31.32
N SER A 170 0.47 7.24 30.19
CA SER A 170 -0.79 7.86 29.76
C SER A 170 -1.12 7.53 28.30
N ILE A 171 -2.41 7.56 27.96
CA ILE A 171 -2.91 7.44 26.59
C ILE A 171 -3.71 8.68 26.18
N TYR A 172 -3.45 9.14 24.96
CA TYR A 172 -4.18 10.22 24.30
C TYR A 172 -4.91 9.63 23.10
N VAL A 173 -6.24 9.74 23.11
CA VAL A 173 -7.11 9.20 22.05
C VAL A 173 -7.76 10.35 21.30
N HIS A 174 -7.26 10.63 20.10
CA HIS A 174 -7.74 11.70 19.22
C HIS A 174 -8.94 11.22 18.41
N LEU A 175 -10.07 11.90 18.54
CA LEU A 175 -11.32 11.53 17.85
C LEU A 175 -12.04 12.76 17.31
N ASP A 176 -12.87 12.51 16.31
CA ASP A 176 -13.85 13.47 15.83
C ASP A 176 -15.22 13.31 16.51
N TRP A 177 -16.13 14.20 16.14
CA TRP A 177 -17.49 14.26 16.69
C TRP A 177 -18.38 13.05 16.33
N HIS A 178 -18.02 12.20 15.36
CA HIS A 178 -18.91 11.11 14.94
C HIS A 178 -18.94 9.97 15.96
N LYS A 179 -17.78 9.63 16.56
CA LYS A 179 -17.62 8.47 17.45
C LYS A 179 -17.07 8.79 18.83
N GLY A 180 -16.68 10.04 19.11
CA GLY A 180 -16.07 10.47 20.37
C GLY A 180 -16.78 9.93 21.62
N HIS A 181 -18.10 10.10 21.72
CA HIS A 181 -18.86 9.70 22.92
C HIS A 181 -18.93 8.18 23.13
N TYR A 182 -19.08 7.38 22.06
CA TYR A 182 -19.10 5.92 22.16
C TYR A 182 -17.74 5.39 22.62
N VAL A 183 -16.66 5.95 22.06
CA VAL A 183 -15.30 5.59 22.45
C VAL A 183 -14.98 6.05 23.87
N LYS A 184 -15.46 7.23 24.31
CA LYS A 184 -15.30 7.68 25.70
C LYS A 184 -15.86 6.66 26.70
N VAL A 185 -17.10 6.23 26.50
CA VAL A 185 -17.77 5.23 27.37
C VAL A 185 -17.06 3.88 27.30
N MET A 186 -16.53 3.52 26.13
CA MET A 186 -15.74 2.32 25.94
C MET A 186 -14.41 2.37 26.72
N ILE A 187 -13.68 3.48 26.64
CA ILE A 187 -12.42 3.65 27.38
C ILE A 187 -12.69 3.70 28.88
N ASP A 188 -13.78 4.32 29.33
CA ASP A 188 -14.22 4.28 30.74
C ASP A 188 -14.39 2.85 31.25
N GLU A 189 -14.92 1.94 30.44
CA GLU A 189 -15.04 0.53 30.77
C GLU A 189 -13.69 -0.19 30.80
N ILE A 190 -12.82 0.09 29.83
CA ILE A 190 -11.52 -0.60 29.69
C ILE A 190 -10.53 -0.10 30.73
N PHE A 191 -10.32 1.21 30.79
CA PHE A 191 -9.35 1.85 31.66
C PHE A 191 -9.86 1.99 33.08
N GLY A 192 -11.14 2.31 33.26
CA GLY A 192 -11.74 2.73 34.52
C GLY A 192 -12.01 4.22 34.49
N LYS A 193 -13.21 4.63 34.93
CA LYS A 193 -13.65 6.04 34.94
C LYS A 193 -12.78 6.92 35.82
N GLU A 194 -12.26 6.35 36.89
CA GLU A 194 -11.34 6.97 37.84
C GLU A 194 -9.97 7.29 37.22
N ASN A 195 -9.63 6.65 36.11
CA ASN A 195 -8.36 6.85 35.40
C ASN A 195 -8.46 7.90 34.29
N PHE A 196 -9.66 8.47 34.07
CA PHE A 196 -9.86 9.59 33.16
C PHE A 196 -9.20 10.85 33.73
N VAL A 197 -8.31 11.45 32.96
CA VAL A 197 -7.53 12.63 33.36
C VAL A 197 -8.19 13.90 32.87
N ASN A 198 -8.43 14.00 31.56
CA ASN A 198 -9.00 15.21 30.96
C ASN A 198 -9.59 14.98 29.56
N GLU A 199 -10.41 15.93 29.11
CA GLU A 199 -10.89 16.06 27.73
C GLU A 199 -10.31 17.34 27.13
N ILE A 200 -9.43 17.20 26.14
CA ILE A 200 -8.79 18.32 25.48
C ILE A 200 -9.57 18.64 24.19
N VAL A 201 -9.94 19.91 24.03
CA VAL A 201 -10.57 20.45 22.83
C VAL A 201 -9.51 21.16 22.01
N TRP A 202 -9.11 20.58 20.88
CA TRP A 202 -8.18 21.24 19.95
C TRP A 202 -8.97 22.06 18.94
N ALA A 203 -9.01 23.37 19.13
CA ALA A 203 -9.82 24.31 18.35
C ALA A 203 -9.00 25.01 17.25
N TYR A 204 -9.59 25.18 16.07
CA TYR A 204 -8.94 25.75 14.89
C TYR A 204 -9.92 26.52 13.99
N SER A 205 -9.42 27.51 13.26
CA SER A 205 -10.27 28.47 12.53
C SER A 205 -10.52 28.14 11.05
N THR A 206 -9.79 27.20 10.45
CA THR A 206 -9.58 27.14 8.99
C THR A 206 -10.57 26.31 8.17
N GLN A 207 -11.56 25.63 8.75
CA GLN A 207 -12.46 24.73 7.98
C GLN A 207 -13.90 25.21 7.81
N GLY A 208 -14.41 25.32 6.58
CA GLY A 208 -15.85 25.40 6.26
C GLY A 208 -16.62 26.61 6.81
N ARG A 209 -17.59 27.11 6.02
CA ARG A 209 -18.59 28.08 6.46
C ARG A 209 -19.97 27.51 6.15
N PRO A 210 -20.48 26.58 6.97
CA PRO A 210 -21.81 26.05 6.76
C PRO A 210 -22.86 27.16 6.89
N GLU A 211 -23.90 27.09 6.06
CA GLU A 211 -24.97 28.10 6.02
C GLU A 211 -26.10 27.81 7.02
N ASN A 212 -26.24 26.55 7.45
CA ASN A 212 -27.41 26.08 8.21
C ASN A 212 -27.08 25.44 9.57
N LYS A 213 -25.83 25.57 10.04
CA LYS A 213 -25.38 25.01 11.32
C LYS A 213 -24.15 25.74 11.81
N PHE A 214 -23.79 25.57 13.08
CA PHE A 214 -22.51 26.07 13.58
C PHE A 214 -21.34 25.36 12.89
N ALA A 215 -20.31 26.13 12.57
CA ALA A 215 -19.10 25.58 11.99
C ALA A 215 -18.40 24.68 13.01
N ARG A 216 -18.06 23.47 12.59
CA ARG A 216 -17.28 22.54 13.41
C ARG A 216 -15.82 22.96 13.32
N LYS A 217 -15.25 23.33 14.45
CA LYS A 217 -13.96 24.03 14.54
C LYS A 217 -13.07 23.43 15.62
N HIS A 218 -13.32 22.18 16.02
CA HIS A 218 -12.47 21.48 16.97
C HIS A 218 -12.54 19.97 16.80
N ASP A 219 -11.48 19.32 17.25
CA ASP A 219 -11.41 17.89 17.53
C ASP A 219 -11.29 17.65 19.04
N THR A 220 -11.58 16.42 19.49
CA THR A 220 -11.55 16.04 20.91
C THR A 220 -10.46 15.01 21.15
N ILE A 221 -9.67 15.21 22.21
CA ILE A 221 -8.61 14.27 22.63
C ILE A 221 -8.88 13.85 24.07
N PHE A 222 -9.20 12.57 24.26
CA PHE A 222 -9.39 12.02 25.61
C PHE A 222 -8.07 11.56 26.21
N VAL A 223 -7.82 11.95 27.46
CA VAL A 223 -6.61 11.61 28.20
C VAL A 223 -6.96 10.66 29.33
N TYR A 224 -6.30 9.51 29.36
CA TYR A 224 -6.38 8.56 30.47
C TYR A 224 -4.97 8.23 30.98
N SER A 225 -4.87 8.03 32.27
CA SER A 225 -3.67 7.49 32.91
C SER A 225 -3.82 5.98 33.10
N ARG A 226 -2.70 5.26 33.23
CA ARG A 226 -2.74 3.87 33.70
C ARG A 226 -3.02 3.79 35.19
N ASN A 227 -2.49 4.76 35.96
CA ASN A 227 -2.74 4.94 37.38
C ASN A 227 -2.72 6.46 37.70
N PRO A 228 -3.83 7.05 38.19
CA PRO A 228 -3.94 8.48 38.46
C PRO A 228 -2.98 8.96 39.55
N GLU A 229 -2.58 8.08 40.48
CA GLU A 229 -1.62 8.42 41.54
C GLU A 229 -0.17 8.53 41.03
N LYS A 230 0.14 7.90 39.89
CA LYS A 230 1.49 7.86 39.29
C LYS A 230 1.60 8.64 37.99
N HIS A 231 0.53 9.29 37.57
CA HIS A 231 0.45 9.99 36.30
C HIS A 231 1.53 11.09 36.20
N ILE A 232 2.26 11.08 35.08
CA ILE A 232 3.27 12.09 34.76
C ILE A 232 2.62 13.27 34.03
N PHE A 233 2.84 14.49 34.56
CA PHE A 233 2.54 15.74 33.88
C PHE A 233 3.67 16.76 34.09
N ASN A 234 4.48 17.01 33.05
CA ASN A 234 5.59 17.96 33.12
C ASN A 234 5.11 19.38 32.83
N VAL A 235 4.85 20.12 33.91
CA VAL A 235 4.39 21.51 33.85
C VAL A 235 5.36 22.42 33.10
N GLU A 236 6.66 22.32 33.36
CA GLU A 236 7.65 23.26 32.82
C GLU A 236 7.79 23.15 31.30
N LEU A 237 7.72 21.93 30.74
CA LEU A 237 7.86 21.73 29.30
C LEU A 237 6.59 22.06 28.49
N VAL A 238 5.45 22.28 29.15
CA VAL A 238 4.18 22.59 28.46
C VAL A 238 3.76 24.04 28.60
N LYS A 239 4.47 24.85 29.42
CA LYS A 239 4.11 26.26 29.60
C LYS A 239 4.14 26.99 28.26
N ILE A 240 3.13 27.82 28.06
CA ILE A 240 3.02 28.73 26.93
C ILE A 240 3.26 30.18 27.40
N PRO A 241 3.83 31.05 26.57
CA PRO A 241 3.99 32.46 26.92
C PRO A 241 2.64 33.13 27.22
N TYR A 242 2.62 34.05 28.18
CA TYR A 242 1.47 34.92 28.37
C TYR A 242 1.26 35.82 27.14
N SER A 243 0.00 36.13 26.82
CA SER A 243 -0.27 37.13 25.78
C SER A 243 0.20 38.52 26.24
N LYS A 244 0.54 39.39 25.28
CA LYS A 244 0.99 40.76 25.58
C LYS A 244 -0.07 41.53 26.36
N GLU A 245 -1.33 41.35 26.00
CA GLU A 245 -2.49 41.97 26.63
C GLU A 245 -2.66 41.47 28.07
N TYR A 246 -2.40 40.18 28.32
CA TYR A 246 -2.45 39.60 29.66
C TYR A 246 -1.34 40.16 30.55
N ILE A 247 -0.11 40.24 30.03
CA ILE A 247 1.03 40.83 30.74
C ILE A 247 0.72 42.26 31.15
N GLN A 248 0.27 43.10 30.21
CA GLN A 248 -0.04 44.51 30.45
C GLN A 248 -1.18 44.71 31.47
N SER A 249 -2.18 43.84 31.45
CA SER A 249 -3.34 43.97 32.33
C SER A 249 -3.11 43.43 33.74
N HIS A 250 -2.31 42.36 33.91
CA HIS A 250 -2.23 41.62 35.17
C HIS A 250 -0.89 41.71 35.91
N PHE A 251 0.22 42.02 35.22
CA PHE A 251 1.54 42.12 35.84
C PHE A 251 1.86 43.58 36.16
N ARG A 252 1.28 44.08 37.26
CA ARG A 252 1.39 45.49 37.70
C ARG A 252 2.22 45.66 38.96
N ASP A 253 2.55 44.57 39.64
CA ASP A 253 3.33 44.61 40.87
C ASP A 253 4.82 44.69 40.55
N LYS A 254 5.63 45.07 41.55
CA LYS A 254 7.08 44.98 41.51
C LYS A 254 7.59 44.15 42.68
N ASP A 255 8.63 43.37 42.42
CA ASP A 255 9.36 42.68 43.48
C ASP A 255 10.37 43.61 44.15
N GLU A 256 11.13 43.06 45.11
CA GLU A 256 12.16 43.77 45.87
C GLU A 256 13.30 44.33 44.99
N ASN A 257 13.53 43.76 43.81
CA ASN A 257 14.54 44.20 42.84
C ASN A 257 13.95 45.10 41.75
N GLY A 258 12.67 45.47 41.85
CA GLY A 258 11.98 46.30 40.87
C GLY A 258 11.52 45.57 39.60
N LYS A 259 11.66 44.24 39.52
CA LYS A 259 11.18 43.44 38.38
C LYS A 259 9.66 43.37 38.41
N VAL A 260 9.04 43.55 37.23
CA VAL A 260 7.59 43.49 37.06
C VAL A 260 7.10 42.07 37.34
N CYS A 261 6.09 41.94 38.21
CA CYS A 261 5.52 40.67 38.63
C CYS A 261 4.00 40.79 38.84
N ARG A 262 3.39 39.67 39.20
CA ARG A 262 2.01 39.59 39.67
C ARG A 262 1.97 38.83 40.98
N LYS A 263 1.42 39.42 42.04
CA LYS A 263 1.22 38.74 43.32
C LYS A 263 -0.24 38.29 43.45
N ARG A 264 -0.47 37.01 43.71
CA ARG A 264 -1.81 36.43 43.86
C ARG A 264 -1.87 35.53 45.09
N LEU A 265 -3.00 35.54 45.78
CA LEU A 265 -3.31 34.58 46.82
C LEU A 265 -3.88 33.31 46.16
N ASP A 266 -3.10 32.23 46.13
CA ASP A 266 -3.50 30.94 45.57
C ASP A 266 -3.49 29.88 46.68
N ALA A 267 -4.63 29.21 46.88
CA ALA A 267 -4.81 28.21 47.94
C ALA A 267 -4.33 28.68 49.33
N GLY A 268 -4.61 29.95 49.67
CA GLY A 268 -4.25 30.55 50.96
C GLY A 268 -2.78 30.97 51.11
N LYS A 269 -1.96 30.87 50.06
CA LYS A 269 -0.56 31.31 50.06
C LYS A 269 -0.33 32.38 49.00
N TRP A 270 0.39 33.45 49.36
CA TRP A 270 0.83 34.45 48.40
C TRP A 270 1.89 33.84 47.47
N ARG A 271 1.65 33.93 46.17
CA ARG A 271 2.58 33.52 45.11
C ARG A 271 2.89 34.72 44.24
N THR A 272 4.14 34.80 43.81
CA THR A 272 4.63 35.80 42.85
C THR A 272 4.85 35.08 41.52
N TYR A 273 4.32 35.66 40.45
CA TYR A 273 4.49 35.19 39.09
C TYR A 273 5.24 36.23 38.27
N TYR A 274 6.07 35.78 37.33
CA TYR A 274 6.79 36.66 36.42
C TYR A 274 6.34 36.49 34.96
N PRO A 275 6.37 37.57 34.14
CA PRO A 275 5.90 37.51 32.75
C PRO A 275 6.64 36.49 31.88
N ASP A 276 7.89 36.20 32.21
CA ASP A 276 8.79 35.25 31.54
C ASP A 276 8.56 33.79 31.95
N GLU A 277 7.81 33.51 33.02
CA GLU A 277 7.54 32.14 33.47
C GLU A 277 6.54 31.39 32.58
N GLY A 278 5.67 32.11 31.86
CA GLY A 278 4.57 31.53 31.08
C GLY A 278 3.45 30.93 31.94
N MET A 279 2.47 30.31 31.29
CA MET A 279 1.32 29.67 31.93
C MET A 279 1.11 28.24 31.44
N ILE A 280 0.53 27.42 32.31
CA ILE A 280 0.04 26.10 31.92
C ILE A 280 -1.12 26.30 30.92
N PRO A 281 -1.08 25.68 29.73
CA PRO A 281 -2.20 25.71 28.80
C PRO A 281 -3.43 25.08 29.45
N ASN A 282 -4.60 25.63 29.18
CA ASN A 282 -5.86 25.01 29.59
C ASN A 282 -6.18 23.79 28.70
N ASP A 283 -7.37 23.23 28.85
CA ASP A 283 -7.90 22.10 28.08
C ASP A 283 -8.48 22.50 26.72
N VAL A 284 -8.52 23.79 26.36
CA VAL A 284 -8.99 24.29 25.06
C VAL A 284 -7.83 24.90 24.28
N TRP A 285 -7.20 24.10 23.42
CA TRP A 285 -6.03 24.51 22.66
C TRP A 285 -6.43 25.21 21.37
N SER A 286 -6.31 26.54 21.34
CA SER A 286 -6.57 27.37 20.15
C SER A 286 -5.29 27.96 19.53
N ASP A 287 -4.14 27.70 20.15
CA ASP A 287 -2.84 28.23 19.77
C ASP A 287 -2.02 27.28 18.87
N ILE A 288 -2.50 26.05 18.70
CA ILE A 288 -1.91 25.05 17.80
C ILE A 288 -2.69 25.05 16.48
N TYR A 289 -2.02 25.43 15.40
CA TYR A 289 -2.61 25.49 14.07
C TYR A 289 -2.32 24.22 13.27
N TYR A 290 -3.11 24.00 12.21
CA TYR A 290 -2.78 22.97 11.21
C TYR A 290 -1.41 23.25 10.58
N GLU A 291 -0.74 22.17 10.18
CA GLU A 291 0.53 22.26 9.47
C GLU A 291 0.34 23.11 8.21
N ASN A 292 1.14 24.17 8.09
CA ASN A 292 1.06 25.07 6.95
C ASN A 292 1.30 24.25 5.67
N PRO A 293 0.42 24.32 4.65
CA PRO A 293 0.59 23.59 3.39
C PRO A 293 1.93 23.89 2.67
N MET A 294 2.54 25.04 2.99
CA MET A 294 3.81 25.52 2.43
C MET A 294 5.01 25.16 3.31
N SER A 295 4.79 24.54 4.47
CA SER A 295 5.83 24.13 5.43
C SER A 295 6.77 23.08 4.83
N LYS A 296 8.06 23.17 5.16
CA LYS A 296 9.06 22.16 4.79
C LYS A 296 8.86 20.81 5.49
N VAL A 297 8.00 20.77 6.52
CA VAL A 297 7.70 19.59 7.34
C VAL A 297 6.47 18.81 6.81
N LYS A 298 5.74 19.36 5.83
CA LYS A 298 4.58 18.68 5.24
C LYS A 298 5.02 17.53 4.33
N THR A 299 4.43 16.35 4.54
CA THR A 299 4.79 15.08 3.88
C THR A 299 3.89 14.71 2.69
N ASN A 300 2.94 15.57 2.29
CA ASN A 300 1.84 15.25 1.37
C ASN A 300 0.90 14.11 1.79
N TYR A 301 1.07 13.56 3.00
CA TYR A 301 0.08 12.67 3.61
C TYR A 301 -1.12 13.50 4.08
N ASP A 302 -2.32 13.11 3.65
CA ASP A 302 -3.54 13.92 3.82
C ASP A 302 -3.90 14.13 5.29
N THR A 303 -3.76 13.09 6.13
CA THR A 303 -4.15 13.12 7.54
C THR A 303 -3.01 13.49 8.50
N GLN A 304 -1.89 14.02 8.00
CA GLN A 304 -0.75 14.43 8.84
C GLN A 304 -1.18 15.45 9.92
N LYS A 305 -0.96 15.08 11.20
CA LYS A 305 -1.10 15.98 12.35
C LYS A 305 0.10 16.94 12.47
N PRO A 306 -0.09 18.16 13.01
CA PRO A 306 0.98 19.15 13.18
C PRO A 306 1.96 18.74 14.28
N GLU A 307 3.25 19.01 14.09
CA GLU A 307 4.27 18.59 15.07
C GLU A 307 4.07 19.24 16.45
N ALA A 308 3.66 20.51 16.51
CA ALA A 308 3.42 21.24 17.75
C ALA A 308 2.36 20.59 18.66
N LEU A 309 1.37 19.90 18.07
CA LEU A 309 0.37 19.14 18.82
C LEU A 309 1.03 17.97 19.56
N LEU A 310 1.82 17.18 18.84
CA LEU A 310 2.49 16.01 19.40
C LEU A 310 3.61 16.42 20.35
N GLU A 311 4.29 17.54 20.08
CA GLU A 311 5.33 18.07 20.98
C GLU A 311 4.75 18.41 22.35
N ARG A 312 3.61 19.12 22.41
CA ARG A 312 2.92 19.40 23.67
C ARG A 312 2.51 18.13 24.41
N ILE A 313 1.92 17.17 23.70
CA ILE A 313 1.46 15.90 24.30
C ILE A 313 2.64 15.09 24.86
N ILE A 314 3.73 14.98 24.09
CA ILE A 314 4.91 14.21 24.48
C ILE A 314 5.61 14.88 25.65
N ASN A 315 5.82 16.19 25.60
CA ASN A 315 6.42 16.93 26.71
C ASN A 315 5.60 16.85 27.98
N ALA A 316 4.26 16.85 27.88
CA ALA A 316 3.38 16.70 29.04
C ALA A 316 3.59 15.34 29.75
N SER A 317 3.58 14.24 28.98
CA SER A 317 3.32 12.92 29.54
C SER A 317 4.44 11.90 29.36
N CYS A 318 5.58 12.28 28.77
CA CYS A 318 6.72 11.37 28.58
C CYS A 318 8.06 12.09 28.81
N LEU A 319 8.79 11.62 29.81
CA LEU A 319 10.15 12.08 30.13
C LEU A 319 11.14 11.69 29.02
N GLU A 320 12.29 12.34 28.99
CA GLU A 320 13.39 11.98 28.09
C GLU A 320 13.77 10.50 28.23
N ASN A 321 14.17 9.88 27.12
CA ASN A 321 14.45 8.44 27.01
C ASN A 321 13.25 7.51 27.30
N GLY A 322 12.08 8.05 27.65
CA GLY A 322 10.84 7.30 27.80
C GLY A 322 10.41 6.65 26.48
N LEU A 323 9.60 5.60 26.59
CA LEU A 323 9.10 4.84 25.46
C LEU A 323 7.69 5.31 25.06
N ILE A 324 7.56 5.73 23.81
CA ILE A 324 6.30 6.18 23.21
C ILE A 324 5.83 5.14 22.19
N ALA A 325 4.53 4.95 22.06
CA ALA A 325 3.98 4.20 20.94
C ALA A 325 2.84 4.93 20.22
N ASP A 326 2.81 4.74 18.91
CA ASP A 326 1.73 5.15 18.04
C ASP A 326 1.34 3.98 17.13
N PHE A 327 0.19 3.38 17.42
CA PHE A 327 -0.32 2.21 16.71
C PHE A 327 -1.19 2.56 15.49
N PHE A 328 -1.34 3.85 15.19
CA PHE A 328 -2.01 4.39 14.00
C PHE A 328 -1.11 5.46 13.39
N SER A 329 0.15 5.09 13.11
CA SER A 329 1.23 6.05 12.95
C SER A 329 1.09 6.94 11.71
N GLY A 330 0.40 6.48 10.65
CA GLY A 330 0.13 7.25 9.44
C GLY A 330 1.41 7.83 8.84
N SER A 331 1.51 9.15 8.79
CA SER A 331 2.70 9.88 8.31
C SER A 331 3.89 9.89 9.27
N GLY A 332 3.80 9.20 10.41
CA GLY A 332 4.85 9.12 11.42
C GLY A 332 5.10 10.41 12.20
N THR A 333 4.11 11.29 12.38
CA THR A 333 4.31 12.57 13.10
C THR A 333 4.73 12.31 14.55
N THR A 334 4.04 11.42 15.26
CA THR A 334 4.32 11.12 16.67
C THR A 334 5.74 10.60 16.86
N ILE A 335 6.17 9.64 16.04
CA ILE A 335 7.51 9.03 16.13
C ILE A 335 8.62 10.01 15.70
N SER A 336 8.34 10.88 14.72
CA SER A 336 9.28 11.93 14.29
C SER A 336 9.51 12.96 15.40
N VAL A 337 8.44 13.40 16.08
CA VAL A 337 8.56 14.33 17.22
C VAL A 337 9.20 13.64 18.43
N ALA A 338 8.84 12.39 18.72
CA ALA A 338 9.48 11.61 19.78
C ALA A 338 11.01 11.52 19.58
N GLU A 339 11.47 11.25 18.36
CA GLU A 339 12.88 11.22 18.01
C GLU A 339 13.57 12.58 18.25
N LYS A 340 12.97 13.68 17.78
CA LYS A 340 13.50 15.05 17.98
C LYS A 340 13.63 15.40 19.46
N LEU A 341 12.69 14.92 20.26
CA LEU A 341 12.67 15.10 21.70
C LEU A 341 13.53 14.05 22.42
N ASN A 342 14.32 13.21 21.75
CA ASN A 342 15.17 12.20 22.39
C ASN A 342 14.37 11.19 23.25
N ARG A 343 13.18 10.79 22.77
CA ARG A 343 12.39 9.68 23.31
C ARG A 343 12.54 8.47 22.40
N ARG A 344 12.37 7.29 22.97
CA ARG A 344 12.25 6.07 22.19
C ARG A 344 10.85 5.91 21.65
N TRP A 345 10.70 5.24 20.52
CA TRP A 345 9.40 5.10 19.88
C TRP A 345 9.16 3.73 19.22
N ILE A 346 7.89 3.35 19.20
CA ILE A 346 7.33 2.25 18.41
C ILE A 346 6.21 2.82 17.55
N GLY A 347 6.35 2.79 16.23
CA GLY A 347 5.28 3.12 15.29
C GLY A 347 4.71 1.86 14.67
N CYS A 348 3.39 1.79 14.48
CA CYS A 348 2.75 0.74 13.68
C CYS A 348 1.85 1.38 12.62
N GLU A 349 1.96 0.90 11.39
CA GLU A 349 1.12 1.33 10.28
C GLU A 349 0.78 0.14 9.36
N LEU A 350 -0.47 0.11 8.90
CA LEU A 350 -0.98 -0.94 8.02
C LEU A 350 -0.52 -0.71 6.57
N GLY A 351 -0.56 0.55 6.12
CA GLY A 351 -0.28 0.93 4.74
C GLY A 351 1.20 1.08 4.45
N LYS A 352 1.67 0.43 3.37
CA LYS A 352 3.08 0.51 2.94
C LYS A 352 3.50 1.95 2.62
N VAL A 353 2.58 2.77 2.09
CA VAL A 353 2.82 4.21 1.81
C VAL A 353 3.11 4.98 3.10
N GLY A 354 2.34 4.75 4.16
CA GLY A 354 2.56 5.39 5.47
C GLY A 354 3.92 5.01 6.06
N ILE A 355 4.30 3.72 5.99
CA ILE A 355 5.63 3.25 6.38
C ILE A 355 6.74 3.98 5.61
N GLN A 356 6.62 4.11 4.29
CA GLN A 356 7.63 4.80 3.47
C GLN A 356 7.71 6.30 3.79
N VAL A 357 6.57 6.97 3.98
CA VAL A 357 6.53 8.39 4.35
C VAL A 357 7.18 8.61 5.72
N ALA A 358 6.83 7.80 6.73
CA ALA A 358 7.39 7.87 8.07
C ALA A 358 8.90 7.59 8.06
N ARG A 359 9.33 6.56 7.31
CA ARG A 359 10.74 6.21 7.10
C ARG A 359 11.52 7.35 6.46
N GLY A 360 11.05 7.89 5.34
CA GLY A 360 11.70 9.01 4.65
C GLY A 360 11.83 10.24 5.55
N ARG A 361 10.79 10.56 6.33
CA ARG A 361 10.81 11.64 7.32
C ARG A 361 11.88 11.43 8.40
N LEU A 362 12.01 10.21 8.92
CA LEU A 362 13.02 9.83 9.91
C LEU A 362 14.44 9.92 9.35
N VAL A 363 14.64 9.55 8.08
CA VAL A 363 15.95 9.65 7.45
C VAL A 363 16.32 11.11 7.14
N GLU A 364 15.39 11.90 6.60
CA GLU A 364 15.61 13.33 6.32
C GLU A 364 15.95 14.15 7.57
N GLN A 365 15.48 13.74 8.75
CA GLN A 365 15.78 14.41 10.02
C GLN A 365 17.04 13.88 10.72
N GLU A 366 17.83 13.02 10.08
CA GLU A 366 19.04 12.40 10.66
C GLU A 366 18.78 11.66 11.99
N SER A 367 17.69 10.87 12.06
CA SER A 367 17.36 10.08 13.26
C SER A 367 18.42 9.04 13.62
N LYS A 368 18.38 8.55 14.86
CA LYS A 368 19.17 7.38 15.29
C LYS A 368 18.77 6.14 14.48
N PRO A 369 19.66 5.14 14.34
CA PRO A 369 19.32 3.88 13.68
C PRO A 369 18.07 3.22 14.27
N PHE A 370 17.23 2.67 13.40
CA PHE A 370 15.96 2.07 13.78
C PHE A 370 15.62 0.85 12.92
N LEU A 371 14.70 0.03 13.42
CA LEU A 371 14.25 -1.19 12.74
C LEU A 371 13.00 -0.92 11.94
N ILE A 372 12.95 -1.47 10.72
CA ILE A 372 11.69 -1.70 10.01
C ILE A 372 11.39 -3.18 10.12
N GLU A 373 10.26 -3.48 10.73
CA GLU A 373 9.82 -4.82 11.02
C GLU A 373 8.51 -5.10 10.31
N ASN A 374 8.33 -6.33 9.85
CA ASN A 374 7.07 -6.81 9.33
C ASN A 374 6.45 -7.74 10.36
N ILE A 375 5.17 -7.52 10.68
CA ILE A 375 4.35 -8.56 11.28
C ILE A 375 4.05 -9.52 10.15
N GLY A 376 5.00 -10.43 9.90
CA GLY A 376 4.88 -11.53 8.93
C GLY A 376 3.81 -12.54 9.34
N ASN A 377 2.59 -12.06 9.64
CA ASN A 377 1.43 -12.80 10.11
C ASN A 377 1.18 -14.07 9.29
N TYR A 378 1.51 -14.02 8.01
CA TYR A 378 1.26 -15.12 7.09
C TYR A 378 2.28 -16.25 7.22
N GLN A 379 3.59 -16.01 7.09
CA GLN A 379 4.59 -17.09 7.06
C GLN A 379 4.59 -17.92 8.36
N ARG A 380 4.31 -17.30 9.50
CA ARG A 380 4.45 -17.94 10.81
C ARG A 380 3.19 -18.62 11.33
N GLU A 381 1.97 -18.08 11.09
CA GLU A 381 0.74 -18.87 11.30
C GLU A 381 0.74 -20.12 10.38
N MET A 382 1.48 -20.07 9.27
CA MET A 382 1.69 -21.15 8.32
C MET A 382 2.74 -22.19 8.69
N ILE A 383 3.75 -21.88 9.51
CA ILE A 383 4.62 -22.90 10.11
C ILE A 383 3.79 -23.92 10.91
N TYR A 384 2.64 -23.49 11.44
CA TYR A 384 1.67 -24.35 12.14
C TYR A 384 0.63 -25.02 11.21
N LEU A 385 0.63 -24.72 9.91
CA LEU A 385 -0.21 -25.41 8.92
C LEU A 385 0.61 -26.58 8.36
N GLY A 386 0.32 -27.80 8.82
CA GLY A 386 0.88 -29.01 8.21
C GLY A 386 0.57 -29.10 6.71
N GLY A 387 1.33 -29.91 5.96
CA GLY A 387 1.32 -29.94 4.49
C GLY A 387 -0.06 -29.94 3.82
N GLY A 388 -1.06 -30.62 4.40
CA GLY A 388 -2.44 -30.62 3.89
C GLY A 388 -3.07 -29.22 3.76
N ARG A 389 -2.81 -28.30 4.69
CA ARG A 389 -3.38 -26.94 4.68
C ARG A 389 -2.63 -25.97 3.76
N ILE A 390 -1.34 -26.20 3.53
CA ILE A 390 -0.55 -25.44 2.54
C ILE A 390 -1.10 -25.68 1.13
N TYR A 391 -1.45 -26.93 0.80
CA TYR A 391 -2.03 -27.26 -0.51
C TYR A 391 -3.41 -26.66 -0.71
N GLU A 392 -4.27 -26.67 0.31
CA GLU A 392 -5.58 -26.01 0.23
C GLU A 392 -5.42 -24.51 -0.04
N MET A 393 -4.44 -23.87 0.57
CA MET A 393 -4.14 -22.48 0.27
C MET A 393 -3.67 -22.29 -1.18
N GLN A 394 -2.66 -23.03 -1.65
CA GLN A 394 -2.17 -22.91 -3.04
C GLN A 394 -3.30 -23.13 -4.04
N LYS A 395 -4.19 -24.09 -3.77
CA LYS A 395 -5.41 -24.35 -4.55
C LYS A 395 -6.31 -23.11 -4.62
N ILE A 396 -6.54 -22.44 -3.49
CA ILE A 396 -7.34 -21.22 -3.46
C ILE A 396 -6.63 -20.07 -4.19
N ILE A 397 -5.32 -19.90 -4.03
CA ILE A 397 -4.55 -18.87 -4.75
C ILE A 397 -4.63 -19.06 -6.26
N LEU A 398 -4.46 -20.30 -6.73
CA LEU A 398 -4.63 -20.65 -8.15
C LEU A 398 -6.03 -20.28 -8.63
N LYS A 399 -7.08 -20.64 -7.87
CA LYS A 399 -8.47 -20.26 -8.19
C LYS A 399 -8.71 -18.76 -8.20
N LEU A 400 -8.16 -18.01 -7.23
CA LEU A 400 -8.24 -16.56 -7.16
C LEU A 400 -7.55 -15.89 -8.36
N TYR A 401 -6.49 -16.49 -8.89
CA TYR A 401 -5.85 -16.07 -10.14
C TYR A 401 -6.68 -16.45 -11.40
N GLY A 402 -7.64 -17.36 -11.26
CA GLY A 402 -8.43 -17.92 -12.36
C GLY A 402 -7.79 -19.13 -13.04
N ALA A 403 -6.88 -19.83 -12.35
CA ALA A 403 -6.30 -21.10 -12.80
C ALA A 403 -6.97 -22.29 -12.09
N GLU A 404 -7.36 -23.30 -12.86
CA GLU A 404 -7.92 -24.53 -12.30
C GLU A 404 -6.78 -25.43 -11.78
N PRO A 405 -6.75 -25.77 -10.48
CA PRO A 405 -5.69 -26.58 -9.89
C PRO A 405 -5.60 -27.99 -10.50
N MET A 406 -4.39 -28.49 -10.74
CA MET A 406 -4.19 -29.84 -11.28
C MET A 406 -4.43 -30.92 -10.22
N ALA A 407 -5.06 -32.03 -10.61
CA ALA A 407 -5.32 -33.15 -9.71
C ALA A 407 -4.02 -33.81 -9.17
N ASN A 408 -2.99 -33.90 -10.01
CA ASN A 408 -1.75 -34.65 -9.72
C ASN A 408 -0.59 -33.76 -9.23
N ARG A 409 -0.69 -32.43 -9.37
CA ARG A 409 0.34 -31.45 -8.99
C ARG A 409 -0.33 -30.24 -8.33
N LYS A 410 -0.37 -30.26 -7.00
CA LYS A 410 -1.17 -29.32 -6.19
C LYS A 410 -0.65 -27.87 -6.21
N ASP A 411 0.62 -27.70 -6.56
CA ASP A 411 1.32 -26.43 -6.74
C ASP A 411 1.10 -25.82 -8.14
N LEU A 412 0.48 -26.58 -9.06
CA LEU A 412 0.23 -26.15 -10.44
C LEU A 412 -1.27 -26.03 -10.71
N GLY A 413 -1.61 -25.06 -11.55
CA GLY A 413 -2.94 -24.89 -12.12
C GLY A 413 -2.85 -24.59 -13.62
N VAL A 414 -3.94 -24.87 -14.32
CA VAL A 414 -4.10 -24.51 -15.73
C VAL A 414 -5.09 -23.37 -15.81
N ARG A 415 -4.64 -22.23 -16.29
CA ARG A 415 -5.53 -21.17 -16.72
C ARG A 415 -5.76 -21.33 -18.21
N LEU A 416 -6.99 -21.68 -18.55
CA LEU A 416 -7.42 -21.53 -19.92
C LEU A 416 -7.46 -20.02 -20.20
N PRO A 417 -7.07 -19.57 -21.41
CA PRO A 417 -7.40 -18.22 -21.80
C PRO A 417 -8.89 -18.06 -21.51
N ALA A 418 -9.29 -16.93 -20.90
CA ALA A 418 -10.70 -16.61 -20.74
C ALA A 418 -11.35 -17.05 -22.04
N PRO A 419 -12.43 -17.88 -22.01
CA PRO A 419 -13.10 -18.24 -23.26
C PRO A 419 -13.19 -16.92 -23.96
N ARG A 420 -12.65 -16.81 -25.20
CA ARG A 420 -12.90 -15.62 -26.02
C ARG A 420 -14.35 -15.35 -25.69
N ARG A 421 -14.65 -14.21 -25.06
CA ARG A 421 -16.04 -13.79 -24.90
C ARG A 421 -16.58 -14.16 -26.27
N LEU A 422 -17.55 -15.07 -26.34
CA LEU A 422 -18.10 -15.46 -27.62
C LEU A 422 -18.80 -14.18 -28.06
N ASP A 423 -17.97 -13.27 -28.59
CA ASP A 423 -18.28 -12.04 -29.24
C ASP A 423 -19.05 -12.60 -30.40
N THR A 424 -20.35 -12.67 -30.20
CA THR A 424 -21.26 -12.84 -31.30
C THR A 424 -21.00 -11.58 -32.13
N ILE A 425 -20.07 -11.70 -33.09
CA ILE A 425 -19.71 -10.59 -33.98
C ILE A 425 -20.93 -10.35 -34.83
N TYR A 426 -21.37 -9.09 -34.86
CA TYR A 426 -22.46 -8.66 -35.70
C TYR A 426 -21.87 -8.10 -36.99
N PHE A 427 -22.35 -8.58 -38.12
CA PHE A 427 -22.02 -8.09 -39.43
C PHE A 427 -23.11 -7.15 -39.92
N VAL A 428 -22.72 -5.99 -40.43
CA VAL A 428 -23.58 -5.18 -41.30
C VAL A 428 -23.13 -5.39 -42.73
N TYR A 429 -24.05 -5.73 -43.61
CA TYR A 429 -23.75 -6.12 -44.98
C TYR A 429 -24.65 -5.42 -46.00
N ALA A 430 -24.14 -5.30 -47.23
CA ALA A 430 -24.90 -4.83 -48.39
C ALA A 430 -24.78 -5.82 -49.56
N ILE A 431 -25.91 -6.21 -50.13
CA ILE A 431 -26.02 -7.14 -51.26
C ILE A 431 -26.44 -6.36 -52.50
N GLN A 432 -25.68 -6.50 -53.59
CA GLN A 432 -26.12 -6.05 -54.91
C GLN A 432 -27.06 -7.10 -55.51
N CYS A 433 -28.21 -6.65 -56.01
CA CYS A 433 -29.19 -7.49 -56.70
C CYS A 433 -29.06 -7.33 -58.23
N ASP A 434 -29.74 -8.21 -58.97
CA ASP A 434 -29.71 -8.29 -60.44
C ASP A 434 -30.29 -7.05 -61.14
N ASP A 435 -31.09 -6.25 -60.44
CA ASP A 435 -31.69 -4.99 -60.91
C ASP A 435 -30.88 -3.74 -60.51
N ASP A 436 -29.61 -3.89 -60.10
CA ASP A 436 -28.74 -2.85 -59.55
C ASP A 436 -29.23 -2.23 -58.22
N SER A 437 -30.27 -2.80 -57.59
CA SER A 437 -30.67 -2.41 -56.25
C SER A 437 -29.71 -2.97 -55.20
N VAL A 438 -29.66 -2.31 -54.03
CA VAL A 438 -28.80 -2.72 -52.91
C VAL A 438 -29.65 -2.99 -51.68
N TYR A 439 -29.63 -4.24 -51.22
CA TYR A 439 -30.20 -4.64 -49.94
C TYR A 439 -29.19 -4.42 -48.82
N ILE A 440 -29.62 -3.90 -47.66
CA ILE A 440 -28.75 -3.63 -46.50
C ILE A 440 -29.39 -4.26 -45.27
N GLY A 441 -28.61 -5.04 -44.55
CA GLY A 441 -29.05 -5.74 -43.35
C GLY A 441 -27.92 -5.97 -42.36
N GLN A 442 -28.27 -6.59 -41.24
CA GLN A 442 -27.31 -7.05 -40.24
C GLN A 442 -27.59 -8.50 -39.81
N THR A 443 -26.57 -9.18 -39.29
CA THR A 443 -26.67 -10.59 -38.85
C THR A 443 -25.50 -10.94 -37.94
N SER A 444 -25.64 -11.91 -37.05
CA SER A 444 -24.50 -12.51 -36.33
C SER A 444 -23.82 -13.63 -37.11
N ASP A 445 -24.37 -13.97 -38.29
CA ASP A 445 -23.85 -15.00 -39.18
C ASP A 445 -24.09 -14.58 -40.63
N LEU A 446 -23.03 -14.14 -41.31
CA LEU A 446 -23.12 -13.59 -42.66
C LEU A 446 -23.28 -14.68 -43.73
N LEU A 447 -22.67 -15.85 -43.54
CA LEU A 447 -22.75 -16.96 -44.50
C LEU A 447 -24.16 -17.56 -44.50
N ARG A 448 -24.72 -17.87 -43.33
CA ARG A 448 -26.11 -18.34 -43.21
C ARG A 448 -27.07 -17.37 -43.87
N ARG A 449 -26.86 -16.08 -43.59
CA ARG A 449 -27.76 -15.03 -44.06
C ARG A 449 -27.66 -14.84 -45.57
N TRP A 450 -26.46 -14.95 -46.14
CA TRP A 450 -26.25 -14.96 -47.58
C TRP A 450 -26.98 -16.13 -48.25
N GLU A 451 -26.86 -17.35 -47.72
CA GLU A 451 -27.57 -18.53 -48.24
C GLU A 451 -29.09 -18.36 -48.19
N GLU A 452 -29.63 -17.83 -47.07
CA GLU A 452 -31.05 -17.49 -46.96
C GLU A 452 -31.50 -16.49 -48.04
N HIS A 453 -30.66 -15.51 -48.38
CA HIS A 453 -30.94 -14.56 -49.45
C HIS A 453 -30.94 -15.24 -50.83
N CYS A 454 -29.96 -16.11 -51.11
CA CYS A 454 -29.86 -16.88 -52.36
C CYS A 454 -31.01 -17.87 -52.56
N GLU A 455 -31.50 -18.47 -51.47
CA GLU A 455 -32.65 -19.38 -51.47
C GLU A 455 -34.01 -18.65 -51.54
N GLY A 456 -34.01 -17.32 -51.57
CA GLY A 456 -35.23 -16.51 -51.64
C GLY A 456 -36.05 -16.47 -50.35
N LYS A 457 -35.46 -16.81 -49.20
CA LYS A 457 -36.13 -16.77 -47.89
C LYS A 457 -36.35 -15.35 -47.35
N ALA A 458 -35.65 -14.36 -47.89
CA ALA A 458 -35.84 -12.95 -47.53
C ALA A 458 -36.74 -12.23 -48.53
N ARG A 459 -37.81 -11.60 -48.03
CA ARG A 459 -38.87 -10.97 -48.84
C ARG A 459 -38.37 -10.00 -49.93
N TRP A 460 -37.32 -9.22 -49.68
CA TRP A 460 -36.80 -8.26 -50.67
C TRP A 460 -35.99 -8.95 -51.77
N THR A 461 -35.09 -9.87 -51.41
CA THR A 461 -34.23 -10.57 -52.38
C THR A 461 -34.93 -11.74 -53.06
N ALA A 462 -36.10 -12.14 -52.59
CA ALA A 462 -37.02 -13.01 -53.32
C ALA A 462 -37.57 -12.34 -54.58
N ALA A 463 -37.76 -11.01 -54.54
CA ALA A 463 -38.24 -10.22 -55.68
C ALA A 463 -37.10 -9.64 -56.54
N HIS A 464 -35.90 -9.47 -55.97
CA HIS A 464 -34.70 -8.94 -56.64
C HIS A 464 -33.53 -9.88 -56.36
N LYS A 465 -33.08 -10.65 -57.36
CA LYS A 465 -32.20 -11.79 -57.11
C LYS A 465 -30.83 -11.31 -56.61
N PRO A 466 -30.30 -11.86 -55.51
CA PRO A 466 -29.00 -11.44 -55.00
C PRO A 466 -27.87 -11.91 -55.92
N VAL A 467 -26.89 -11.03 -56.17
CA VAL A 467 -25.75 -11.28 -57.06
C VAL A 467 -24.46 -11.46 -56.24
N GLU A 468 -24.11 -10.49 -55.40
CA GLU A 468 -22.93 -10.56 -54.54
C GLU A 468 -23.08 -9.67 -53.29
N VAL A 469 -22.38 -10.01 -52.20
CA VAL A 469 -22.22 -9.13 -51.04
C VAL A 469 -21.11 -8.12 -51.33
N ILE A 470 -21.53 -6.92 -51.74
CA ILE A 470 -20.62 -5.84 -52.13
C ILE A 470 -19.96 -5.10 -50.96
N TYR A 471 -20.47 -5.26 -49.75
CA TYR A 471 -19.95 -4.62 -48.54
C TYR A 471 -20.24 -5.47 -47.30
N HIS A 472 -19.26 -5.60 -46.41
CA HIS A 472 -19.49 -6.05 -45.04
C HIS A 472 -18.55 -5.35 -44.05
N GLU A 473 -19.02 -5.21 -42.81
CA GLU A 473 -18.29 -4.60 -41.68
C GLU A 473 -18.66 -5.32 -40.38
N GLU A 474 -17.68 -5.48 -39.48
CA GLU A 474 -17.79 -6.25 -38.23
C GLU A 474 -17.96 -5.34 -37.02
N PHE A 475 -18.82 -5.75 -36.08
CA PHE A 475 -19.12 -5.03 -34.84
C PHE A 475 -19.16 -5.98 -33.64
N ASN A 476 -18.70 -5.50 -32.48
CA ASN A 476 -18.63 -6.30 -31.26
C ASN A 476 -19.96 -6.33 -30.50
N THR A 477 -20.88 -5.41 -30.81
CA THR A 477 -22.21 -5.32 -30.19
C THR A 477 -23.31 -5.18 -31.24
N ARG A 478 -24.51 -5.66 -30.92
CA ARG A 478 -25.68 -5.54 -31.79
C ARG A 478 -26.09 -4.08 -32.00
N GLU A 479 -25.95 -3.25 -30.97
CA GLU A 479 -26.34 -1.84 -30.99
C GLU A 479 -25.50 -1.03 -31.98
N GLU A 480 -24.18 -1.24 -32.01
CA GLU A 480 -23.28 -0.61 -33.00
C GLU A 480 -23.61 -1.03 -34.44
N ALA A 481 -23.91 -2.32 -34.66
CA ALA A 481 -24.35 -2.82 -35.96
C ALA A 481 -25.69 -2.18 -36.39
N GLU A 482 -26.64 -2.03 -35.46
CA GLU A 482 -27.94 -1.43 -35.75
C GLU A 482 -27.81 0.04 -36.15
N ASP A 483 -26.95 0.79 -35.48
CA ASP A 483 -26.70 2.19 -35.81
C ASP A 483 -25.99 2.36 -37.16
N ARG A 484 -25.06 1.46 -37.47
CA ARG A 484 -24.41 1.42 -38.78
C ARG A 484 -25.39 1.05 -39.90
N GLU A 485 -26.24 0.06 -39.69
CA GLU A 485 -27.29 -0.34 -40.64
C GLU A 485 -28.25 0.85 -40.91
N LYS A 486 -28.71 1.53 -39.85
CA LYS A 486 -29.56 2.73 -39.97
C LYS A 486 -28.87 3.81 -40.80
N TRP A 487 -27.60 4.08 -40.54
CA TRP A 487 -26.83 5.07 -41.29
C TRP A 487 -26.71 4.71 -42.78
N LEU A 488 -26.39 3.45 -43.11
CA LEU A 488 -26.27 3.00 -44.50
C LEU A 488 -27.61 3.06 -45.25
N LYS A 489 -28.74 2.92 -44.55
CA LYS A 489 -30.09 3.07 -45.12
C LYS A 489 -30.51 4.53 -45.37
N THR A 490 -29.77 5.53 -44.88
CA THR A 490 -30.04 6.95 -45.17
C THR A 490 -29.72 7.32 -46.63
N GLY A 491 -30.24 8.48 -47.08
CA GLY A 491 -29.93 9.01 -48.41
C GLY A 491 -28.44 9.32 -48.62
N PHE A 492 -27.72 9.68 -47.55
CA PHE A 492 -26.26 9.86 -47.58
C PHE A 492 -25.52 8.53 -47.64
N GLY A 493 -25.90 7.55 -46.80
CA GLY A 493 -25.31 6.21 -46.78
C GLY A 493 -25.43 5.48 -48.12
N ARG A 494 -26.61 5.53 -48.76
CA ARG A 494 -26.82 4.94 -50.08
C ARG A 494 -25.98 5.59 -51.19
N LYS A 495 -25.82 6.92 -51.15
CA LYS A 495 -24.92 7.65 -52.08
C LYS A 495 -23.46 7.27 -51.85
N TRP A 496 -23.08 7.08 -50.59
CA TRP A 496 -21.74 6.63 -50.22
C TRP A 496 -21.43 5.23 -50.76
N ILE A 497 -22.30 4.23 -50.53
CA ILE A 497 -22.12 2.87 -51.07
C ILE A 497 -21.93 2.91 -52.60
N LYS A 498 -22.80 3.63 -53.32
CA LYS A 498 -22.71 3.74 -54.79
C LYS A 498 -21.40 4.37 -55.25
N ARG A 499 -20.92 5.41 -54.55
CA ARG A 499 -19.66 6.09 -54.87
C ARG A 499 -18.45 5.18 -54.63
N GLU A 500 -18.41 4.49 -53.50
CA GLU A 500 -17.31 3.59 -53.15
C GLU A 500 -17.31 2.31 -54.00
N LEU A 501 -18.48 1.80 -54.38
CA LEU A 501 -18.63 0.68 -55.31
C LEU A 501 -18.03 1.04 -56.67
N LYS A 502 -18.37 2.22 -57.22
CA LYS A 502 -17.83 2.70 -58.50
C LYS A 502 -16.31 2.93 -58.43
N ALA A 503 -15.79 3.25 -57.25
CA ALA A 503 -14.37 3.43 -57.03
C ALA A 503 -13.62 2.12 -56.71
N GLY A 504 -14.31 0.99 -56.58
CA GLY A 504 -13.71 -0.31 -56.23
C GLY A 504 -13.12 -0.38 -54.82
N ARG A 505 -13.58 0.48 -53.90
CA ARG A 505 -13.03 0.61 -52.52
C ARG A 505 -13.88 -0.05 -51.44
N LEU A 506 -14.98 -0.70 -51.80
CA LEU A 506 -15.79 -1.41 -50.83
C LEU A 506 -15.13 -2.72 -50.42
N ASN A 507 -15.24 -3.04 -49.13
CA ASN A 507 -14.84 -4.33 -48.58
C ASN A 507 -15.83 -5.41 -49.02
N LYS A 508 -15.62 -5.96 -50.23
CA LYS A 508 -16.44 -7.04 -50.77
C LYS A 508 -16.20 -8.33 -50.00
N TRP A 509 -17.27 -9.07 -49.73
CA TRP A 509 -17.16 -10.32 -49.01
C TRP A 509 -16.84 -11.47 -49.98
N ASP A 510 -15.82 -12.27 -49.65
CA ASP A 510 -15.41 -13.44 -50.43
C ASP A 510 -16.04 -14.72 -49.86
N GLU A 511 -17.13 -15.18 -50.48
CA GLU A 511 -17.84 -16.40 -50.12
C GLU A 511 -16.92 -17.64 -50.17
N LYS A 512 -16.02 -17.74 -51.15
CA LYS A 512 -15.14 -18.91 -51.30
C LYS A 512 -14.09 -18.93 -50.20
N ALA A 513 -13.58 -17.77 -49.77
CA ALA A 513 -12.70 -17.68 -48.62
C ALA A 513 -13.42 -18.05 -47.31
N ALA A 514 -14.67 -17.58 -47.12
CA ALA A 514 -15.47 -17.89 -45.94
C ALA A 514 -15.78 -19.40 -45.82
N ARG A 515 -16.16 -20.05 -46.92
CA ARG A 515 -16.40 -21.51 -46.95
C ARG A 515 -15.12 -22.33 -46.71
N ARG A 516 -13.95 -21.88 -47.21
CA ARG A 516 -12.64 -22.53 -46.95
C ARG A 516 -12.18 -22.37 -45.50
N ALA A 517 -12.56 -21.28 -44.83
CA ALA A 517 -12.21 -21.03 -43.44
C ALA A 517 -12.98 -21.93 -42.46
N GLY A 518 -13.84 -22.82 -42.95
CA GLY A 518 -14.59 -23.75 -42.09
C GLY A 518 -15.60 -23.04 -41.20
N MET A 519 -16.17 -21.92 -41.66
CA MET A 519 -17.38 -21.33 -41.07
C MET A 519 -18.59 -22.22 -41.41
N ASP A 520 -18.51 -23.50 -41.02
CA ASP A 520 -19.58 -24.47 -41.17
C ASP A 520 -20.33 -24.58 -39.84
N HIS A 521 -21.65 -24.65 -39.96
CA HIS A 521 -22.58 -24.71 -38.85
C HIS A 521 -22.49 -26.05 -38.13
N ASP A 522 -21.88 -26.06 -36.95
CA ASP A 522 -22.39 -26.75 -35.77
C ASP A 522 -21.56 -26.33 -34.55
N PHE A 523 -22.19 -25.60 -33.62
CA PHE A 523 -21.61 -25.34 -32.30
C PHE A 523 -21.73 -26.64 -31.48
N ASP A 524 -20.83 -27.58 -31.73
CA ASP A 524 -20.67 -28.77 -30.90
C ASP A 524 -20.02 -28.37 -29.57
N ALA A 525 -20.84 -28.29 -28.52
CA ALA A 525 -20.41 -28.01 -27.14
C ALA A 525 -19.47 -29.09 -26.55
N SER A 526 -19.18 -30.17 -27.29
CA SER A 526 -18.24 -31.23 -26.88
C SER A 526 -16.83 -31.10 -27.47
N ARG A 527 -16.57 -30.13 -28.36
CA ARG A 527 -15.20 -29.83 -28.83
C ARG A 527 -14.44 -28.95 -27.82
N PRO A 528 -13.24 -29.37 -27.35
CA PRO A 528 -12.44 -28.53 -26.47
C PRO A 528 -12.03 -27.24 -27.21
N ALA A 529 -12.10 -26.10 -26.50
CA ALA A 529 -11.71 -24.80 -27.02
C ALA A 529 -10.31 -24.86 -27.67
N PRO A 530 -10.05 -24.08 -28.74
CA PRO A 530 -8.76 -24.08 -29.42
C PRO A 530 -7.62 -23.90 -28.40
N GLN A 531 -6.63 -24.80 -28.46
CA GLN A 531 -5.49 -24.94 -27.52
C GLN A 531 -4.56 -23.72 -27.45
N ALA A 532 -4.86 -22.64 -28.19
CA ALA A 532 -4.05 -21.43 -28.27
C ALA A 532 -4.25 -20.53 -27.04
N GLY A 533 -3.23 -20.46 -26.18
CA GLY A 533 -3.18 -19.48 -25.08
C GLY A 533 -3.31 -20.05 -23.67
N ARG A 534 -3.20 -21.37 -23.48
CA ARG A 534 -3.15 -22.01 -22.15
C ARG A 534 -1.94 -21.52 -21.37
N GLU A 535 -2.19 -21.12 -20.13
CA GLU A 535 -1.15 -20.71 -19.17
C GLU A 535 -0.99 -21.82 -18.14
N LEU A 536 0.24 -22.25 -17.92
CA LEU A 536 0.61 -23.00 -16.73
C LEU A 536 0.85 -22.00 -15.61
N VAL A 537 0.22 -22.20 -14.45
CA VAL A 537 0.34 -21.30 -13.31
C VAL A 537 0.93 -22.07 -12.15
N TYR A 538 2.08 -21.62 -11.65
CA TYR A 538 2.72 -22.16 -10.46
C TYR A 538 2.47 -21.24 -9.27
N CYS A 539 2.02 -21.82 -8.15
CA CYS A 539 1.94 -21.12 -6.88
C CYS A 539 3.14 -21.51 -6.03
N GLY A 540 3.97 -20.51 -5.73
CA GLY A 540 5.13 -20.63 -4.86
C GLY A 540 4.77 -21.07 -3.46
N TYR A 541 5.80 -21.28 -2.65
CA TYR A 541 5.62 -21.50 -1.23
C TYR A 541 5.71 -20.15 -0.51
N PRO A 542 4.94 -19.94 0.57
CA PRO A 542 4.93 -18.67 1.27
C PRO A 542 6.10 -18.49 2.24
N ASP A 543 6.70 -19.59 2.70
CA ASP A 543 7.80 -19.64 3.68
C ASP A 543 9.19 -19.50 3.04
N ARG A 544 9.28 -19.45 1.71
CA ARG A 544 10.56 -19.34 1.00
C ARG A 544 10.42 -18.59 -0.33
N PRO A 545 11.43 -17.81 -0.72
CA PRO A 545 11.42 -17.13 -2.00
C PRO A 545 11.46 -18.14 -3.15
N VAL A 546 10.85 -17.78 -4.28
CA VAL A 546 10.99 -18.56 -5.51
C VAL A 546 12.33 -18.28 -6.16
N ALA A 547 13.10 -19.34 -6.38
CA ALA A 547 14.43 -19.29 -6.99
C ALA A 547 14.36 -19.42 -8.53
N ALA A 548 15.27 -18.77 -9.25
CA ALA A 548 15.30 -18.75 -10.71
C ALA A 548 15.52 -20.14 -11.31
N HIS A 549 16.32 -21.00 -10.67
CA HIS A 549 16.53 -22.38 -11.12
C HIS A 549 15.22 -23.18 -11.12
N LYS A 550 14.35 -22.95 -10.12
CA LYS A 550 13.05 -23.62 -10.04
C LYS A 550 12.13 -23.19 -11.18
N VAL A 551 12.22 -21.94 -11.60
CA VAL A 551 11.44 -21.38 -12.71
C VAL A 551 11.94 -21.89 -14.05
N GLU A 552 13.25 -22.05 -14.22
CA GLU A 552 13.87 -22.75 -15.36
C GLU A 552 13.33 -24.18 -15.48
N ASP A 553 13.36 -24.96 -14.40
CA ASP A 553 12.83 -26.34 -14.39
C ASP A 553 11.34 -26.38 -14.78
N LEU A 554 10.54 -25.48 -14.21
CA LEU A 554 9.11 -25.37 -14.52
C LEU A 554 8.86 -24.94 -15.97
N ALA A 555 9.72 -24.09 -16.55
CA ALA A 555 9.60 -23.68 -17.95
C ALA A 555 9.92 -24.83 -18.89
N MET A 556 10.90 -25.68 -18.55
CA MET A 556 11.18 -26.91 -19.30
C MET A 556 10.02 -27.92 -19.17
N GLU A 557 9.50 -28.09 -17.95
CA GLU A 557 8.33 -28.95 -17.67
C GLU A 557 7.11 -28.46 -18.47
N ALA A 558 6.84 -27.15 -18.51
CA ALA A 558 5.73 -26.55 -19.23
C ALA A 558 5.71 -26.87 -20.73
N GLN A 559 6.84 -27.22 -21.35
CA GLN A 559 6.86 -27.58 -22.77
C GLN A 559 6.36 -29.00 -23.05
N THR A 560 6.35 -29.87 -22.04
CA THR A 560 6.11 -31.32 -22.22
C THR A 560 5.04 -31.90 -21.29
N LEU A 561 4.68 -31.20 -20.22
CA LEU A 561 3.88 -31.70 -19.09
C LEU A 561 2.56 -32.40 -19.49
N ASP A 562 1.85 -31.90 -20.50
CA ASP A 562 0.61 -32.49 -21.00
C ASP A 562 0.65 -32.86 -22.49
N GLY A 563 1.86 -32.96 -23.06
CA GLY A 563 2.11 -33.33 -24.45
C GLY A 563 1.80 -32.25 -25.49
N ALA A 564 1.03 -31.21 -25.14
CA ALA A 564 0.70 -30.09 -26.03
C ALA A 564 1.59 -28.86 -25.78
N GLY A 565 2.10 -28.71 -24.55
CA GLY A 565 2.97 -27.61 -24.14
C GLY A 565 2.21 -26.30 -23.88
N TYR A 566 2.69 -25.52 -22.92
CA TYR A 566 2.09 -24.24 -22.52
C TYR A 566 2.81 -23.06 -23.16
N LYS A 567 2.03 -22.10 -23.69
CA LYS A 567 2.59 -20.87 -24.28
C LYS A 567 3.17 -19.94 -23.20
N ARG A 568 2.51 -19.87 -22.05
CA ARG A 568 2.93 -19.03 -20.91
C ARG A 568 3.05 -19.84 -19.65
N LEU A 569 4.06 -19.51 -18.85
CA LEU A 569 4.26 -19.95 -17.48
C LEU A 569 4.13 -18.73 -16.57
N VAL A 570 3.14 -18.74 -15.69
CA VAL A 570 2.94 -17.70 -14.67
C VAL A 570 3.47 -18.23 -13.33
N ILE A 571 4.39 -17.49 -12.72
CA ILE A 571 4.92 -17.74 -11.39
C ILE A 571 4.21 -16.80 -10.42
N LEU A 572 3.44 -17.33 -9.49
CA LEU A 572 2.84 -16.56 -8.39
C LEU A 572 3.68 -16.79 -7.13
N ALA A 573 4.30 -15.75 -6.58
CA ALA A 573 5.10 -15.88 -5.36
C ALA A 573 4.90 -14.69 -4.41
N TRP A 574 5.04 -14.95 -3.10
CA TRP A 574 5.10 -13.89 -2.08
C TRP A 574 6.43 -13.14 -2.13
N ASP A 575 7.51 -13.89 -2.38
CA ASP A 575 8.86 -13.38 -2.43
C ASP A 575 9.69 -14.11 -3.49
N TYR A 576 10.77 -13.47 -3.93
CA TYR A 576 11.67 -13.93 -4.99
C TYR A 576 13.11 -13.82 -4.51
N GLU A 577 14.00 -14.67 -5.01
CA GLU A 577 15.42 -14.57 -4.64
C GLU A 577 16.04 -13.25 -5.10
N TYR A 578 17.13 -12.84 -4.45
CA TYR A 578 17.87 -11.67 -4.91
C TYR A 578 18.46 -11.90 -6.29
N ASN A 579 18.46 -10.85 -7.13
CA ASN A 579 18.83 -10.91 -8.54
C ASN A 579 17.98 -11.87 -9.39
N TYR A 580 16.78 -12.25 -8.92
CA TYR A 580 15.92 -13.23 -9.59
C TYR A 580 15.84 -13.04 -11.11
N ASP A 581 15.57 -11.81 -11.58
CA ASP A 581 15.39 -11.56 -13.01
C ASP A 581 16.69 -11.74 -13.82
N GLU A 582 17.83 -11.27 -13.29
CA GLU A 582 19.14 -11.42 -13.96
C GLU A 582 19.60 -12.88 -13.96
N LEU A 583 19.37 -13.60 -12.86
CA LEU A 583 19.66 -15.02 -12.73
C LEU A 583 18.81 -15.86 -13.69
N LEU A 584 17.50 -15.57 -13.75
CA LEU A 584 16.58 -16.24 -14.67
C LEU A 584 16.99 -15.98 -16.12
N GLN A 585 17.27 -14.74 -16.50
CA GLN A 585 17.70 -14.41 -17.87
C GLN A 585 19.02 -15.10 -18.25
N THR A 586 19.97 -15.17 -17.32
CA THR A 586 21.25 -15.88 -17.53
C THR A 586 21.02 -17.38 -17.74
N ARG A 587 20.18 -17.99 -16.90
CA ARG A 587 19.81 -19.41 -16.99
C ARG A 587 19.10 -19.75 -18.29
N LEU A 588 18.08 -18.99 -18.67
CA LEU A 588 17.35 -19.19 -19.93
C LEU A 588 18.26 -19.05 -21.16
N LYS A 589 19.24 -18.14 -21.12
CA LYS A 589 20.25 -18.03 -22.20
C LYS A 589 21.17 -19.25 -22.25
N ALA A 590 21.58 -19.77 -21.09
CA ALA A 590 22.43 -20.96 -20.99
C ALA A 590 21.71 -22.25 -21.41
N ALA A 591 20.41 -22.35 -21.14
CA ALA A 591 19.54 -23.44 -21.58
C ALA A 591 19.34 -23.48 -23.12
N GLY A 592 19.80 -22.46 -23.86
CA GLY A 592 19.67 -22.37 -25.32
C GLY A 592 18.30 -21.85 -25.78
N LYS A 593 18.08 -21.76 -27.10
CA LYS A 593 16.83 -21.26 -27.72
C LYS A 593 15.61 -22.18 -27.56
N ASP A 594 15.71 -23.21 -26.71
CA ASP A 594 14.76 -24.31 -26.66
C ASP A 594 13.57 -24.05 -25.73
N ILE A 595 13.61 -23.00 -24.90
CA ILE A 595 12.46 -22.59 -24.09
C ILE A 595 11.58 -21.63 -24.89
N LYS A 596 10.48 -22.16 -25.45
CA LYS A 596 9.48 -21.38 -26.21
C LYS A 596 8.40 -20.77 -25.33
N THR A 597 8.32 -21.19 -24.07
CA THR A 597 7.34 -20.72 -23.10
C THR A 597 7.72 -19.34 -22.56
N GLU A 598 6.81 -18.39 -22.67
CA GLU A 598 6.96 -17.05 -22.09
C GLU A 598 6.73 -17.10 -20.57
N ILE A 599 7.62 -16.51 -19.78
CA ILE A 599 7.59 -16.56 -18.31
C ILE A 599 7.13 -15.22 -17.77
N ILE A 600 6.13 -15.22 -16.88
CA ILE A 600 5.59 -14.02 -16.23
C ILE A 600 5.62 -14.22 -14.72
N SER A 601 6.28 -13.32 -14.01
CA SER A 601 6.43 -13.42 -12.54
C SER A 601 5.53 -12.39 -11.86
N ARG A 602 4.54 -12.85 -11.10
CA ARG A 602 3.58 -11.99 -10.39
C ARG A 602 3.72 -12.12 -8.89
N GLN A 603 3.53 -11.00 -8.20
CA GLN A 603 3.56 -10.98 -6.75
C GLN A 603 2.19 -11.35 -6.19
N ILE A 604 2.17 -12.29 -5.25
CA ILE A 604 0.99 -12.60 -4.45
C ILE A 604 0.85 -11.50 -3.39
N PRO A 605 -0.28 -10.80 -3.34
CA PRO A 605 -0.52 -9.80 -2.30
C PRO A 605 -0.35 -10.42 -0.90
N PRO A 606 0.48 -9.86 0.00
CA PRO A 606 0.74 -10.43 1.32
C PRO A 606 -0.53 -10.58 2.17
N ASP A 607 -1.53 -9.77 1.88
CA ASP A 607 -2.82 -9.72 2.55
C ASP A 607 -3.83 -10.76 2.07
N ILE A 608 -3.48 -11.60 1.09
CA ILE A 608 -4.39 -12.59 0.52
C ILE A 608 -5.01 -13.54 1.58
N TYR A 609 -4.33 -13.72 2.71
CA TYR A 609 -4.75 -14.59 3.81
C TYR A 609 -5.95 -14.07 4.61
N GLU A 610 -6.10 -12.76 4.74
CA GLU A 610 -7.26 -12.20 5.46
C GLU A 610 -8.56 -12.47 4.69
N TYR A 611 -8.47 -12.67 3.37
CA TYR A 611 -9.58 -13.19 2.56
C TYR A 611 -9.84 -14.67 2.85
N LEU A 612 -8.79 -15.50 2.88
CA LEU A 612 -8.92 -16.93 3.14
C LEU A 612 -9.55 -17.22 4.51
N LYS A 613 -9.31 -16.38 5.52
CA LYS A 613 -9.94 -16.50 6.86
C LYS A 613 -11.44 -16.21 6.84
N LYS A 614 -11.88 -15.32 5.95
CA LYS A 614 -13.28 -14.87 5.88
C LYS A 614 -14.11 -15.71 4.92
N ALA A 615 -13.51 -16.18 3.83
CA ALA A 615 -14.16 -17.01 2.83
C ALA A 615 -14.37 -18.44 3.37
N ARG A 616 -15.61 -18.79 3.69
CA ARG A 616 -15.96 -20.11 4.25
C ARG A 616 -16.42 -21.10 3.19
N ASN A 617 -16.74 -20.62 1.98
CA ASN A 617 -17.25 -21.41 0.87
C ASN A 617 -16.70 -20.91 -0.47
N GLU A 618 -16.88 -21.72 -1.52
CA GLU A 618 -16.34 -21.49 -2.86
C GLU A 618 -16.94 -20.26 -3.55
N GLU A 619 -18.22 -19.98 -3.32
CA GLU A 619 -18.93 -18.81 -3.86
C GLU A 619 -18.36 -17.47 -3.32
N GLU A 620 -17.95 -17.45 -2.05
CA GLU A 620 -17.27 -16.29 -1.45
C GLU A 620 -15.87 -16.07 -2.03
N ILE A 621 -15.15 -17.14 -2.38
CA ILE A 621 -13.83 -17.06 -3.03
C ILE A 621 -13.94 -16.46 -4.43
N GLU A 622 -14.96 -16.85 -5.21
CA GLU A 622 -15.20 -16.29 -6.55
C GLU A 622 -15.48 -14.78 -6.51
N LYS A 623 -16.29 -14.31 -5.54
CA LYS A 623 -16.56 -12.88 -5.30
C LYS A 623 -15.34 -12.08 -4.86
N LEU A 624 -14.25 -12.75 -4.49
CA LEU A 624 -12.97 -12.15 -4.12
C LEU A 624 -11.98 -12.13 -5.29
N ALA A 625 -12.05 -13.09 -6.21
CA ALA A 625 -11.20 -13.14 -7.39
C ALA A 625 -11.27 -11.84 -8.21
N GLU A 626 -12.45 -11.24 -8.36
CA GLU A 626 -12.62 -9.95 -9.07
C GLU A 626 -11.94 -8.76 -8.38
N LYS A 627 -11.62 -8.88 -7.08
CA LYS A 627 -11.07 -7.79 -6.26
C LYS A 627 -9.56 -7.89 -6.08
N ILE A 628 -8.98 -9.07 -6.30
CA ILE A 628 -7.57 -9.34 -6.09
C ILE A 628 -6.83 -9.18 -7.42
N LYS A 629 -5.87 -8.26 -7.45
CA LYS A 629 -4.97 -8.05 -8.59
C LYS A 629 -3.59 -8.59 -8.24
N PHE A 630 -3.08 -9.50 -9.07
CA PHE A 630 -1.71 -10.01 -8.98
C PHE A 630 -0.85 -9.18 -9.92
N PHE A 631 -0.10 -8.21 -9.38
CA PHE A 631 0.75 -7.34 -10.19
C PHE A 631 2.03 -8.07 -10.61
N GLU A 632 2.50 -7.79 -11.82
CA GLU A 632 3.81 -8.27 -12.25
C GLU A 632 4.94 -7.65 -11.41
N LYS A 633 5.95 -8.46 -11.08
CA LYS A 633 7.09 -8.05 -10.27
C LYS A 633 7.89 -6.95 -11.00
N PRO A 634 8.32 -5.87 -10.32
CA PRO A 634 9.21 -4.89 -10.93
C PRO A 634 10.57 -5.52 -11.30
N TYR A 635 11.09 -5.13 -12.47
CA TYR A 635 12.40 -5.51 -12.95
C TYR A 635 13.42 -4.44 -12.60
N LEU A 636 14.46 -4.82 -11.84
CA LEU A 636 15.59 -3.96 -11.47
C LEU A 636 16.84 -4.49 -12.16
N LYS A 637 17.51 -3.61 -12.91
CA LYS A 637 18.81 -3.88 -13.52
C LYS A 637 19.87 -2.96 -12.93
N VAL A 638 20.98 -3.53 -12.47
CA VAL A 638 22.09 -2.78 -11.90
C VAL A 638 23.21 -2.58 -12.91
N LYS A 639 23.94 -1.47 -12.79
CA LYS A 639 25.15 -1.22 -13.58
C LYS A 639 26.26 -2.15 -13.10
N LYS A 640 27.14 -2.55 -14.02
CA LYS A 640 28.38 -3.23 -13.65
C LYS A 640 29.18 -2.34 -12.70
N PRO A 641 29.65 -2.84 -11.55
CA PRO A 641 30.39 -2.03 -10.60
C PRO A 641 31.72 -1.57 -11.19
N GLU A 642 32.06 -0.30 -10.97
CA GLU A 642 33.37 0.26 -11.33
C GLU A 642 34.25 0.31 -10.08
N VAL A 643 35.39 -0.39 -10.08
CA VAL A 643 36.34 -0.40 -8.96
C VAL A 643 37.59 0.41 -9.33
N LYS A 644 37.95 1.39 -8.50
CA LYS A 644 39.15 2.24 -8.66
C LYS A 644 39.88 2.35 -7.32
N GLY A 645 40.95 1.57 -7.16
CA GLY A 645 41.58 1.40 -5.84
C GLY A 645 40.57 0.85 -4.85
N ASN A 646 40.42 1.50 -3.70
CA ASN A 646 39.45 1.11 -2.67
C ASN A 646 38.05 1.72 -2.86
N THR A 647 37.82 2.44 -3.96
CA THR A 647 36.54 3.08 -4.26
C THR A 647 35.75 2.21 -5.23
N VAL A 648 34.52 1.88 -4.85
CA VAL A 648 33.55 1.17 -5.67
C VAL A 648 32.41 2.11 -6.04
N SER A 649 32.04 2.11 -7.31
CA SER A 649 30.88 2.81 -7.83
C SER A 649 29.81 1.83 -8.30
N VAL A 650 28.59 2.00 -7.78
CA VAL A 650 27.42 1.19 -8.12
C VAL A 650 26.29 2.08 -8.60
N GLY A 651 25.34 1.54 -9.36
CA GLY A 651 24.23 2.33 -9.84
C GLY A 651 23.10 1.50 -10.43
N ILE A 652 21.96 2.15 -10.60
CA ILE A 652 20.78 1.58 -11.24
C ILE A 652 20.90 1.84 -12.74
N ASP A 653 20.84 0.78 -13.54
CA ASP A 653 20.85 0.86 -15.00
C ASP A 653 19.43 1.09 -15.53
N ASN A 654 18.46 0.34 -15.00
CA ASN A 654 17.06 0.49 -15.37
C ASN A 654 16.13 -0.04 -14.27
N TYR A 655 14.92 0.53 -14.19
CA TYR A 655 13.83 0.04 -13.35
C TYR A 655 12.54 0.03 -14.15
N VAL A 656 11.89 -1.13 -14.27
CA VAL A 656 10.67 -1.30 -15.07
C VAL A 656 9.54 -1.80 -14.19
N LEU A 657 8.44 -1.04 -14.21
CA LEU A 657 7.16 -1.45 -13.63
C LEU A 657 6.22 -1.82 -14.79
N TYR A 658 5.87 -3.10 -14.89
CA TYR A 658 5.03 -3.62 -15.98
C TYR A 658 3.55 -3.28 -15.78
N ASP A 659 3.07 -3.32 -14.53
CA ASP A 659 1.69 -3.01 -14.17
C ASP A 659 1.61 -1.84 -13.17
N PHE A 660 1.02 -0.72 -13.57
CA PHE A 660 0.72 0.37 -12.63
C PHE A 660 -0.53 0.04 -11.80
N PRO A 661 -0.46 0.07 -10.44
CA PRO A 661 -1.57 -0.24 -9.54
C PRO A 661 -2.54 0.96 -9.41
N LEU A 662 -3.10 1.36 -10.55
CA LEU A 662 -4.06 2.45 -10.68
C LEU A 662 -5.50 1.94 -10.65
N GLY A 663 -6.41 2.89 -10.44
CA GLY A 663 -7.86 2.73 -10.59
C GLY A 663 -8.29 2.14 -11.93
N SER A 664 -9.58 1.81 -12.04
CA SER A 664 -10.23 1.59 -13.34
C SER A 664 -10.94 2.84 -13.84
N GLY A 665 -11.01 3.02 -15.16
CA GLY A 665 -11.79 4.06 -15.82
C GLY A 665 -10.94 5.14 -16.47
N LYS A 666 -11.59 6.00 -17.27
CA LYS A 666 -10.93 6.94 -18.19
C LYS A 666 -9.77 7.73 -17.60
N LYS A 667 -9.94 8.31 -16.40
CA LYS A 667 -8.88 9.09 -15.73
C LYS A 667 -7.68 8.23 -15.35
N ALA A 668 -7.90 6.99 -14.92
CA ALA A 668 -6.83 6.07 -14.56
C ALA A 668 -6.09 5.55 -15.80
N ASP A 669 -6.81 5.37 -16.92
CA ASP A 669 -6.23 5.01 -18.21
C ASP A 669 -5.38 6.17 -18.77
N GLU A 670 -5.88 7.40 -18.72
CA GLU A 670 -5.11 8.62 -19.07
C GLU A 670 -3.84 8.75 -18.20
N SER A 671 -3.96 8.59 -16.88
CA SER A 671 -2.79 8.61 -15.97
C SER A 671 -1.79 7.50 -16.26
N ARG A 672 -2.26 6.33 -16.72
CA ARG A 672 -1.40 5.20 -17.10
C ARG A 672 -0.60 5.53 -18.35
N GLU A 673 -1.25 6.08 -19.38
CA GLU A 673 -0.59 6.48 -20.62
C GLU A 673 0.47 7.56 -20.39
N GLU A 674 0.14 8.59 -19.60
CA GLU A 674 1.07 9.65 -19.21
C GLU A 674 2.29 9.09 -18.45
N LEU A 675 2.07 8.20 -17.49
CA LEU A 675 3.14 7.52 -16.76
C LEU A 675 4.03 6.69 -17.68
N ILE A 676 3.45 5.89 -18.58
CA ILE A 676 4.22 5.08 -19.54
C ILE A 676 5.13 5.98 -20.37
N HIS A 677 4.66 7.14 -20.82
CA HIS A 677 5.47 8.08 -21.57
C HIS A 677 6.64 8.62 -20.74
N LEU A 678 6.38 9.11 -19.53
CA LEU A 678 7.41 9.69 -18.67
C LEU A 678 8.50 8.68 -18.28
N VAL A 679 8.11 7.44 -18.00
CA VAL A 679 9.02 6.38 -17.56
C VAL A 679 9.94 5.92 -18.69
N LYS A 680 9.45 5.94 -19.94
CA LYS A 680 10.29 5.62 -21.12
C LYS A 680 11.47 6.57 -21.24
N ASP A 681 11.28 7.85 -20.91
CA ASP A 681 12.32 8.87 -20.99
C ASP A 681 13.26 8.83 -19.78
N ASN A 682 12.71 8.63 -18.56
CA ASN A 682 13.50 8.57 -17.34
C ASN A 682 12.86 7.69 -16.25
N PHE A 683 13.34 6.45 -16.12
CA PHE A 683 12.84 5.49 -15.12
C PHE A 683 12.95 5.99 -13.67
N ALA A 684 13.91 6.88 -13.37
CA ALA A 684 14.16 7.33 -12.00
C ALA A 684 12.99 8.16 -11.43
N ILE A 685 12.05 8.61 -12.28
CA ILE A 685 10.80 9.23 -11.85
C ILE A 685 9.90 8.28 -11.04
N LEU A 686 10.02 6.97 -11.25
CA LEU A 686 9.29 5.95 -10.49
C LEU A 686 9.91 5.67 -9.14
N ILE A 687 11.19 5.97 -8.95
CA ILE A 687 11.91 5.58 -7.75
C ILE A 687 11.59 6.59 -6.67
N ASP A 688 10.93 6.13 -5.61
CA ASP A 688 10.65 6.94 -4.43
C ASP A 688 11.83 6.90 -3.46
N TYR A 689 12.47 5.73 -3.37
CA TYR A 689 13.57 5.46 -2.47
C TYR A 689 14.52 4.41 -3.05
N TRP A 690 15.81 4.58 -2.83
CA TRP A 690 16.77 3.51 -2.97
C TRP A 690 17.84 3.55 -1.88
N ALA A 691 18.35 2.39 -1.49
CA ALA A 691 19.42 2.24 -0.53
C ALA A 691 20.43 1.20 -0.93
N ILE A 692 21.59 1.32 -0.28
CA ILE A 692 22.73 0.44 -0.46
C ILE A 692 23.18 -0.04 0.93
N ASP A 693 23.42 -1.35 1.00
CA ASP A 693 24.20 -2.04 2.01
C ASP A 693 25.53 -2.42 1.34
N TRP A 694 26.64 -1.81 1.77
CA TRP A 694 27.95 -2.00 1.16
C TRP A 694 28.58 -3.34 1.58
N ASP A 695 28.14 -3.92 2.71
CA ASP A 695 28.70 -5.15 3.29
C ASP A 695 27.59 -6.10 3.74
N TYR A 696 26.71 -6.44 2.79
CA TYR A 696 25.58 -7.32 3.05
C TYR A 696 26.06 -8.71 3.48
N ASP A 697 25.53 -9.19 4.60
CA ASP A 697 25.90 -10.45 5.23
C ASP A 697 25.06 -11.65 4.76
N GLY A 698 24.06 -11.41 3.92
CA GLY A 698 23.11 -12.44 3.49
C GLY A 698 21.92 -12.63 4.44
N ILE A 699 21.86 -11.90 5.56
CA ILE A 699 20.85 -12.07 6.60
C ILE A 699 19.91 -10.87 6.64
N VAL A 700 20.39 -9.70 7.07
CA VAL A 700 19.53 -8.51 7.26
C VAL A 700 20.07 -7.34 6.44
N PHE A 701 19.21 -6.76 5.60
CA PHE A 701 19.57 -5.60 4.80
C PHE A 701 19.82 -4.38 5.70
N LYS A 702 21.05 -3.88 5.73
CA LYS A 702 21.44 -2.69 6.48
C LYS A 702 21.50 -1.53 5.50
N SER A 703 20.50 -0.68 5.56
CA SER A 703 20.47 0.53 4.75
C SER A 703 21.54 1.49 5.29
N GLN A 704 22.76 1.39 4.78
CA GLN A 704 23.92 2.21 5.16
C GLN A 704 23.94 3.53 4.38
N TRP A 705 23.47 3.52 3.14
CA TRP A 705 23.27 4.74 2.36
C TRP A 705 21.86 4.75 1.75
N GLN A 706 21.27 5.94 1.62
CA GLN A 706 19.92 6.15 1.10
C GLN A 706 19.84 7.42 0.25
N ASP A 707 18.94 7.43 -0.72
CA ASP A 707 18.42 8.65 -1.32
C ASP A 707 16.92 8.51 -1.59
N PHE A 708 16.25 9.65 -1.57
CA PHE A 708 14.80 9.75 -1.61
C PHE A 708 14.38 10.81 -2.60
N ARG A 709 13.25 10.55 -3.25
CA ARG A 709 12.55 11.54 -4.05
C ARG A 709 12.13 12.74 -3.20
N GLY A 710 11.73 12.52 -1.95
CA GLY A 710 11.21 13.55 -1.06
C GLY A 710 9.79 14.00 -1.43
N ASN A 711 9.19 14.85 -0.58
CA ASN A 711 7.78 15.24 -0.72
C ASN A 711 7.59 16.74 -0.99
N GLY A 712 6.47 17.08 -1.62
CA GLY A 712 6.07 18.46 -1.90
C GLY A 712 7.16 19.22 -2.67
N ARG A 713 7.53 20.41 -2.18
CA ARG A 713 8.56 21.26 -2.80
C ARG A 713 9.97 20.68 -2.80
N LYS A 714 10.22 19.62 -2.02
CA LYS A 714 11.51 18.92 -1.99
C LYS A 714 11.60 17.79 -3.02
N ALA A 715 10.50 17.50 -3.74
CA ALA A 715 10.48 16.41 -4.71
C ALA A 715 11.57 16.60 -5.78
N LYS A 716 12.49 15.65 -5.83
CA LYS A 716 13.60 15.54 -6.77
C LYS A 716 13.66 14.13 -7.35
N ILE A 717 14.39 13.96 -8.45
CA ILE A 717 14.75 12.61 -8.93
C ILE A 717 15.90 12.11 -8.06
N VAL A 718 15.87 10.84 -7.67
CA VAL A 718 16.96 10.21 -6.92
C VAL A 718 18.23 10.12 -7.76
N ALA A 719 19.39 10.15 -7.11
CA ALA A 719 20.63 9.74 -7.76
C ALA A 719 20.48 8.31 -8.31
N THR A 720 21.18 7.99 -9.41
CA THR A 720 21.19 6.63 -9.99
C THR A 720 22.56 5.99 -9.93
N LYS A 721 23.54 6.67 -9.33
CA LYS A 721 24.91 6.19 -9.12
C LYS A 721 25.40 6.67 -7.76
N LYS A 722 26.13 5.83 -7.04
CA LYS A 722 26.76 6.16 -5.77
C LYS A 722 28.12 5.50 -5.66
N GLU A 723 29.07 6.24 -5.10
CA GLU A 723 30.42 5.78 -4.78
C GLU A 723 30.57 5.57 -3.27
N HIS A 724 31.38 4.57 -2.93
CA HIS A 724 31.82 4.27 -1.57
C HIS A 724 33.29 3.89 -1.58
N THR A 725 34.03 4.38 -0.59
CA THR A 725 35.45 4.11 -0.44
C THR A 725 35.66 3.29 0.83
N TYR A 726 36.15 2.07 0.65
CA TYR A 726 36.49 1.16 1.74
C TYR A 726 37.81 1.57 2.41
N LEU A 727 37.96 1.22 3.69
CA LEU A 727 39.20 1.47 4.40
C LEU A 727 40.37 0.67 3.78
N PRO A 728 41.61 1.19 3.86
CA PRO A 728 42.80 0.42 3.47
C PRO A 728 42.92 -0.88 4.25
N ALA A 729 43.43 -1.95 3.62
CA ALA A 729 43.53 -3.30 4.21
C ALA A 729 44.20 -3.34 5.60
N GLU A 730 45.19 -2.47 5.85
CA GLU A 730 45.88 -2.34 7.14
C GLU A 730 44.97 -1.79 8.26
N ALA A 731 44.10 -0.83 7.91
CA ALA A 731 43.09 -0.27 8.83
C ALA A 731 41.86 -1.18 8.95
N SER A 732 41.50 -1.86 7.86
CA SER A 732 40.42 -2.85 7.77
C SER A 732 40.67 -4.05 8.71
N ALA A 733 41.92 -4.52 8.79
CA ALA A 733 42.34 -5.58 9.71
C ALA A 733 42.30 -5.16 11.20
N GLN A 734 42.51 -3.87 11.50
CA GLN A 734 42.34 -3.32 12.85
C GLN A 734 40.86 -3.08 13.21
N ALA A 735 40.00 -2.88 12.21
CA ALA A 735 38.56 -2.62 12.35
C ALA A 735 37.68 -3.87 12.19
N GLY A 736 38.27 -5.05 11.97
CA GLY A 736 37.51 -6.31 11.83
C GLY A 736 36.74 -6.46 10.51
N GLU A 737 37.04 -5.65 9.49
CA GLU A 737 36.36 -5.67 8.19
C GLU A 737 36.84 -6.84 7.30
N LYS A 738 35.95 -7.35 6.43
CA LYS A 738 36.26 -8.47 5.52
C LYS A 738 37.24 -8.03 4.44
N ASN A 739 38.42 -8.66 4.39
CA ASN A 739 39.39 -8.37 3.33
C ASN A 739 38.98 -8.96 1.98
N GLY A 740 38.84 -8.10 0.98
CA GLY A 740 39.02 -8.40 -0.45
C GLY A 740 37.78 -8.87 -1.22
N LYS A 741 36.70 -9.35 -0.58
CA LYS A 741 35.42 -9.64 -1.25
C LYS A 741 34.26 -9.03 -0.48
N HIS A 742 33.52 -8.16 -1.14
CA HIS A 742 32.36 -7.48 -0.56
C HIS A 742 31.12 -7.84 -1.35
N THR A 743 30.03 -8.08 -0.63
CA THR A 743 28.70 -8.32 -1.20
C THR A 743 27.89 -7.06 -0.97
N ILE A 744 27.61 -6.31 -2.04
CA ILE A 744 26.84 -5.07 -1.97
C ILE A 744 25.39 -5.40 -2.30
N ALA A 745 24.46 -5.12 -1.40
CA ALA A 745 23.03 -5.22 -1.68
C ALA A 745 22.43 -3.84 -1.97
N MET A 746 21.51 -3.79 -2.93
CA MET A 746 20.79 -2.60 -3.32
C MET A 746 19.29 -2.88 -3.22
N ARG A 747 18.54 -1.97 -2.60
CA ARG A 747 17.07 -2.04 -2.52
C ARG A 747 16.48 -0.78 -3.14
N VAL A 748 15.53 -0.95 -4.04
CA VAL A 748 14.79 0.12 -4.71
C VAL A 748 13.31 -0.03 -4.40
N VAL A 749 12.64 1.06 -4.04
CA VAL A 749 11.20 1.11 -3.81
C VAL A 749 10.59 2.19 -4.70
N ASP A 750 9.54 1.83 -5.44
CA ASP A 750 8.84 2.76 -6.32
C ASP A 750 7.78 3.60 -5.60
N ILE A 751 7.22 4.60 -6.30
CA ILE A 751 6.17 5.50 -5.80
C ILE A 751 4.86 4.78 -5.42
N PHE A 752 4.65 3.54 -5.85
CA PHE A 752 3.53 2.71 -5.44
C PHE A 752 3.86 1.82 -4.25
N GLY A 753 5.12 1.82 -3.82
CA GLY A 753 5.64 1.00 -2.74
C GLY A 753 6.07 -0.39 -3.17
N ASN A 754 6.18 -0.73 -4.45
CA ASN A 754 6.77 -2.02 -4.84
C ASN A 754 8.28 -1.96 -4.63
N ASP A 755 8.88 -3.05 -4.14
CA ASP A 755 10.31 -3.13 -3.90
C ASP A 755 10.99 -4.15 -4.80
N ALA A 756 12.24 -3.85 -5.15
CA ALA A 756 13.13 -4.74 -5.87
C ALA A 756 14.53 -4.68 -5.27
N THR A 757 15.19 -5.83 -5.23
CA THR A 757 16.48 -6.01 -4.57
C THR A 757 17.47 -6.66 -5.52
N ALA A 758 18.70 -6.18 -5.46
CA ALA A 758 19.82 -6.70 -6.23
C ALA A 758 21.06 -6.84 -5.34
N ILE A 759 21.93 -7.79 -5.66
CA ILE A 759 23.21 -8.00 -5.00
C ILE A 759 24.31 -8.05 -6.05
N ILE A 760 25.44 -7.44 -5.77
CA ILE A 760 26.64 -7.56 -6.58
C ILE A 760 27.82 -7.95 -5.70
N GLU A 761 28.67 -8.83 -6.21
CA GLU A 761 29.95 -9.12 -5.58
C GLU A 761 31.05 -8.27 -6.21
N VAL A 762 31.85 -7.62 -5.37
CA VAL A 762 33.01 -6.85 -5.80
C VAL A 762 34.25 -7.36 -5.08
N LYS A 763 35.36 -7.33 -5.82
CA LYS A 763 36.69 -7.60 -5.27
C LYS A 763 37.44 -6.28 -5.21
N ILE A 764 37.93 -5.92 -4.03
CA ILE A 764 38.59 -4.64 -3.74
C ILE A 764 40.04 -4.90 -3.39
#